data_AF-A0A7C7DNN8-F1
#
_entry.id   AF-A0A7C7DNN8-F1
#
_cell.length_a   1.000
_cell.length_b   1.000
_cell.length_c   1.000
_cell.angle_alpha   90.00
_cell.angle_beta   90.00
_cell.angle_gamma   90.00
#
_symmetry.space_group_name_H-M   'P 1'
#
loop_
_entity.id
_entity.type
_entity.pdbx_description
1 polymer ?
#
loop_
_entity_poly.entity_id
_entity_poly.type
_entity_poly.pdbx_seq_one_letter_code
_entity_poly.pdbx_strand_id
1 'polypeptide(L)'
;MGARRRSTTKATIKEVGSILEDVAPLWLAAPWDRVGLLLGDPQNRVTRVLVTLDVSVAAIREAESLGCEVIVSHHPLFLKPIETLALPDPRARILSLLWESRIAVYCAHTNLDVAPGGTADTLAQLVREALGWEERGIFGDVKAQEYYKLVVFVPRDYEEKVRNAICEAGAGWIGKYSHCTFRAQGTGTFKPLEGAEPFLGKVGEIEEADESRLETILPKQEASKVIKAMLSAHPYEEVAFDLYPLANRMREYAFGKVGVLPEGMSVGEIAARVSSYIYRWLERTVRLHGDAPEGPDHNQAWGVSFVPDGTVIFGDPQKTVKTVALVPGAGLDFAREAAGTGAEVIITGDAKHHAAIEALDRGLHVVDIGHWLSEAPVVCVLRDRLNEEFESRERDVKAFAFLDISNARKTFTGIGTRPSDAEASRAVRGLVPDRLPGLPFGMERPFRREPFETPEEYPRFEPSPFTAGPVLPTSTATAALTSKRAKDGVGGMAGMGQTDAGEASITMPLTARKIGSIRVYTDGASRGNPGPAAIGVVIVDKTPPGEGGRPGMVVERFSRYLGETTNNAAEYLALIAGLERAAALGAERVEVLSDSELMVRQMTGEYQVKNHGLRELFKRAQDLVAKFRKVTFTSIPREENEEADRLCNEELDRVTGELDRVTRD
;
A
#
# COMPACT_ATOMS: atom_id res chain seq x y z
N MET A 1 -47.51 29.25 -12.15
CA MET A 1 -46.40 28.63 -11.39
C MET A 1 -46.54 27.11 -11.47
N GLY A 2 -45.97 26.50 -12.50
CA GLY A 2 -45.90 25.04 -12.59
C GLY A 2 -44.52 24.60 -12.17
N ALA A 3 -44.37 24.10 -10.94
CA ALA A 3 -43.13 23.44 -10.53
C ALA A 3 -42.95 22.20 -11.43
N ARG A 4 -42.06 22.29 -12.43
CA ARG A 4 -41.56 21.11 -13.14
C ARG A 4 -40.97 20.20 -12.06
N ARG A 5 -41.68 19.10 -11.74
CA ARG A 5 -41.08 17.96 -11.05
C ARG A 5 -39.87 17.55 -11.88
N ARG A 6 -38.66 17.90 -11.40
CA ARG A 6 -37.41 17.41 -11.99
C ARG A 6 -37.47 15.89 -11.87
N SER A 7 -37.53 15.21 -13.00
CA SER A 7 -37.40 13.76 -13.06
C SER A 7 -35.95 13.42 -12.75
N THR A 8 -35.59 13.28 -11.48
CA THR A 8 -34.30 12.74 -11.08
C THR A 8 -34.27 11.26 -11.46
N THR A 9 -33.53 10.93 -12.51
CA THR A 9 -33.23 9.54 -12.84
C THR A 9 -32.51 8.93 -11.65
N LYS A 10 -33.14 7.93 -11.00
CA LYS A 10 -32.56 7.24 -9.84
C LYS A 10 -31.25 6.58 -10.26
N ALA A 11 -30.18 6.81 -9.49
CA ALA A 11 -28.88 6.24 -9.77
C ALA A 11 -28.88 4.72 -9.60
N THR A 12 -27.94 4.05 -10.25
CA THR A 12 -27.68 2.61 -10.08
C THR A 12 -26.33 2.37 -9.43
N ILE A 13 -26.11 1.17 -8.92
CA ILE A 13 -24.79 0.75 -8.42
C ILE A 13 -23.72 0.90 -9.51
N LYS A 14 -24.05 0.62 -10.77
CA LYS A 14 -23.15 0.84 -11.91
C LYS A 14 -22.75 2.32 -12.06
N GLU A 15 -23.69 3.24 -11.89
CA GLU A 15 -23.39 4.67 -11.94
C GLU A 15 -22.51 5.12 -10.76
N VAL A 16 -22.79 4.62 -9.55
CA VAL A 16 -21.93 4.87 -8.36
C VAL A 16 -20.53 4.32 -8.59
N GLY A 17 -20.42 3.10 -9.13
CA GLY A 17 -19.15 2.48 -9.50
C GLY A 17 -18.39 3.32 -10.53
N SER A 18 -19.05 3.81 -11.59
CA SER A 18 -18.41 4.70 -12.56
C SER A 18 -17.88 6.00 -11.94
N ILE A 19 -18.60 6.58 -10.97
CA ILE A 19 -18.13 7.78 -10.25
C ILE A 19 -16.93 7.44 -9.37
N LEU A 20 -16.95 6.31 -8.68
CA LEU A 20 -15.81 5.82 -7.92
C LEU A 20 -14.59 5.56 -8.81
N GLU A 21 -14.78 5.04 -10.01
CA GLU A 21 -13.72 4.79 -10.98
C GLU A 21 -13.15 6.08 -11.59
N ASP A 22 -13.93 7.17 -11.63
CA ASP A 22 -13.41 8.50 -11.97
C ASP A 22 -12.51 9.05 -10.85
N VAL A 23 -12.82 8.72 -9.58
CA VAL A 23 -12.03 9.13 -8.40
C VAL A 23 -10.79 8.25 -8.23
N ALA A 24 -10.95 6.94 -8.27
CA ALA A 24 -9.92 5.93 -8.07
C ALA A 24 -10.02 4.86 -9.17
N PRO A 25 -9.43 5.10 -10.37
CA PRO A 25 -9.50 4.16 -11.48
C PRO A 25 -9.02 2.74 -11.14
N LEU A 26 -9.74 1.70 -11.59
CA LEU A 26 -9.41 0.30 -11.25
C LEU A 26 -8.00 -0.13 -11.67
N TRP A 27 -7.49 0.41 -12.78
CA TRP A 27 -6.15 0.08 -13.28
C TRP A 27 -5.01 0.57 -12.36
N LEU A 28 -5.32 1.47 -11.41
CA LEU A 28 -4.39 1.90 -10.37
C LEU A 28 -4.23 0.86 -9.25
N ALA A 29 -5.12 -0.14 -9.14
CA ALA A 29 -4.99 -1.18 -8.11
C ALA A 29 -3.80 -2.11 -8.36
N ALA A 30 -3.17 -2.59 -7.29
CA ALA A 30 -2.07 -3.57 -7.36
C ALA A 30 -2.54 -4.86 -8.06
N PRO A 31 -1.65 -5.59 -8.79
CA PRO A 31 -2.08 -6.75 -9.58
C PRO A 31 -2.72 -7.89 -8.78
N TRP A 32 -2.39 -7.99 -7.49
CA TRP A 32 -2.96 -9.00 -6.58
C TRP A 32 -4.32 -8.59 -6.01
N ASP A 33 -4.68 -7.32 -6.13
CA ASP A 33 -5.80 -6.73 -5.41
C ASP A 33 -7.15 -6.99 -6.11
N ARG A 34 -8.22 -6.86 -5.33
CA ARG A 34 -9.60 -7.08 -5.77
C ARG A 34 -10.43 -5.85 -5.44
N VAL A 35 -10.51 -4.95 -6.41
CA VAL A 35 -11.27 -3.69 -6.35
C VAL A 35 -12.47 -3.73 -7.28
N GLY A 36 -13.41 -2.79 -7.09
CA GLY A 36 -14.64 -2.71 -7.87
C GLY A 36 -15.84 -3.31 -7.14
N LEU A 37 -16.89 -3.68 -7.88
CA LEU A 37 -18.09 -4.32 -7.32
C LEU A 37 -17.77 -5.76 -6.87
N LEU A 38 -17.79 -6.01 -5.57
CA LEU A 38 -17.50 -7.32 -4.95
C LEU A 38 -18.75 -8.15 -4.69
N LEU A 39 -19.88 -7.50 -4.38
CA LEU A 39 -21.16 -8.15 -4.09
C LEU A 39 -22.32 -7.26 -4.53
N GLY A 40 -23.36 -7.86 -5.12
CA GLY A 40 -24.61 -7.18 -5.51
C GLY A 40 -24.84 -7.12 -7.02
N ASP A 41 -25.99 -6.56 -7.41
CA ASP A 41 -26.36 -6.38 -8.82
C ASP A 41 -26.08 -4.94 -9.26
N PRO A 42 -25.25 -4.70 -10.29
CA PRO A 42 -24.94 -3.35 -10.79
C PRO A 42 -26.17 -2.56 -11.25
N GLN A 43 -27.29 -3.22 -11.57
CA GLN A 43 -28.54 -2.56 -11.98
C GLN A 43 -29.41 -2.11 -10.82
N ASN A 44 -29.10 -2.52 -9.59
CA ASN A 44 -29.86 -2.10 -8.41
C ASN A 44 -29.80 -0.59 -8.25
N ARG A 45 -30.94 -0.03 -7.84
CA ARG A 45 -31.10 1.40 -7.56
C ARG A 45 -30.40 1.77 -6.27
N VAL A 46 -29.79 2.95 -6.26
CA VAL A 46 -29.10 3.51 -5.09
C VAL A 46 -29.64 4.90 -4.81
N THR A 47 -29.92 5.15 -3.54
CA THR A 47 -30.20 6.48 -3.00
C THR A 47 -29.27 6.84 -1.85
N ARG A 48 -28.65 5.83 -1.21
CA ARG A 48 -27.81 6.00 -0.03
C ARG A 48 -26.61 5.07 -0.09
N VAL A 49 -25.44 5.64 0.16
CA VAL A 49 -24.15 4.94 0.18
C VAL A 49 -23.54 5.05 1.58
N LEU A 50 -23.01 3.95 2.12
CA LEU A 50 -22.17 3.99 3.31
C LEU A 50 -20.70 3.82 2.92
N VAL A 51 -19.83 4.74 3.29
CA VAL A 51 -18.37 4.64 3.10
C VAL A 51 -17.73 4.18 4.40
N THR A 52 -16.82 3.21 4.35
CA THR A 52 -16.13 2.68 5.54
C THR A 52 -14.76 2.10 5.20
N LEU A 53 -13.94 1.77 6.21
CA LEU A 53 -12.71 1.00 5.99
C LEU A 53 -13.03 -0.48 5.76
N ASP A 54 -13.63 -1.13 6.77
CA ASP A 54 -13.91 -2.56 6.80
C ASP A 54 -15.41 -2.85 6.71
N VAL A 55 -15.79 -3.91 5.99
CA VAL A 55 -17.17 -4.42 6.01
C VAL A 55 -17.37 -5.31 7.24
N SER A 56 -17.47 -4.68 8.41
CA SER A 56 -17.75 -5.35 9.68
C SER A 56 -19.25 -5.56 9.89
N VAL A 57 -19.64 -6.40 10.85
CA VAL A 57 -21.05 -6.53 11.26
C VAL A 57 -21.62 -5.17 11.70
N ALA A 58 -20.83 -4.34 12.38
CA ALA A 58 -21.25 -3.01 12.78
C ALA A 58 -21.49 -2.09 11.57
N ALA A 59 -20.62 -2.14 10.56
CA ALA A 59 -20.81 -1.39 9.31
C ALA A 59 -22.08 -1.82 8.56
N ILE A 60 -22.38 -3.13 8.56
CA ILE A 60 -23.62 -3.65 7.95
C ILE A 60 -24.85 -3.14 8.71
N ARG A 61 -24.84 -3.21 10.05
CA ARG A 61 -25.96 -2.69 10.88
C ARG A 61 -26.16 -1.18 10.71
N GLU A 62 -25.08 -0.43 10.58
CA GLU A 62 -25.15 1.01 10.30
C GLU A 62 -25.73 1.28 8.90
N ALA A 63 -25.30 0.52 7.89
CA ALA A 63 -25.88 0.62 6.56
C ALA A 63 -27.38 0.30 6.57
N GLU A 64 -27.81 -0.72 7.32
CA GLU A 64 -29.23 -1.04 7.50
C GLU A 64 -30.00 0.11 8.19
N SER A 65 -29.46 0.67 9.27
CA SER A 65 -30.10 1.75 10.04
C SER A 65 -30.30 3.01 9.20
N LEU A 66 -29.33 3.33 8.35
CA LEU A 66 -29.36 4.47 7.43
C LEU A 66 -30.13 4.18 6.14
N GLY A 67 -30.50 2.92 5.89
CA GLY A 67 -31.16 2.47 4.66
C GLY A 67 -30.25 2.56 3.42
N CYS A 68 -28.95 2.34 3.59
CA CYS A 68 -27.97 2.30 2.51
C CYS A 68 -28.13 1.04 1.64
N GLU A 69 -28.10 1.19 0.32
CA GLU A 69 -28.17 0.06 -0.61
C GLU A 69 -26.78 -0.47 -1.01
N VAL A 70 -25.73 0.31 -0.76
CA VAL A 70 -24.35 -0.06 -1.07
C VAL A 70 -23.39 0.42 0.03
N ILE A 71 -22.47 -0.45 0.41
CA ILE A 71 -21.28 -0.14 1.18
C ILE A 71 -20.11 0.05 0.21
N VAL A 72 -19.41 1.17 0.32
CA VAL A 72 -18.11 1.44 -0.31
C VAL A 72 -17.04 1.24 0.76
N SER A 73 -16.30 0.13 0.68
CA SER A 73 -15.22 -0.16 1.63
C SER A 73 -13.86 0.21 1.07
N HIS A 74 -12.94 0.63 1.94
CA HIS A 74 -11.53 0.74 1.58
C HIS A 74 -10.93 -0.66 1.45
N HIS A 75 -11.01 -1.47 2.52
CA HIS A 75 -10.51 -2.83 2.48
C HIS A 75 -11.43 -3.76 1.69
N PRO A 76 -10.87 -4.72 0.93
CA PRO A 76 -11.65 -5.72 0.23
C PRO A 76 -12.36 -6.61 1.24
N LEU A 77 -13.59 -7.01 0.91
CA LEU A 77 -14.42 -7.84 1.79
C LEU A 77 -13.66 -9.09 2.26
N PHE A 78 -12.97 -9.77 1.34
CA PHE A 78 -12.04 -10.85 1.64
C PHE A 78 -10.82 -10.80 0.69
N LEU A 79 -9.61 -10.90 1.24
CA LEU A 79 -8.38 -11.00 0.43
C LEU A 79 -8.24 -12.37 -0.27
N LYS A 80 -8.78 -13.43 0.34
CA LYS A 80 -8.75 -14.79 -0.20
C LYS A 80 -10.16 -15.23 -0.61
N PRO A 81 -10.30 -16.02 -1.70
CA PRO A 81 -11.58 -16.60 -2.07
C PRO A 81 -12.21 -17.39 -0.91
N ILE A 82 -13.54 -17.37 -0.85
CA ILE A 82 -14.30 -18.22 0.06
C ILE A 82 -14.66 -19.49 -0.69
N GLU A 83 -14.20 -20.62 -0.16
CA GLU A 83 -14.46 -21.93 -0.76
C GLU A 83 -15.81 -22.51 -0.36
N THR A 84 -16.34 -22.15 0.82
CA THR A 84 -17.62 -22.66 1.34
C THR A 84 -18.43 -21.58 2.04
N LEU A 85 -19.77 -21.65 1.93
CA LEU A 85 -20.72 -20.71 2.55
C LEU A 85 -21.43 -21.31 3.78
N ALA A 86 -20.69 -22.06 4.61
CA ALA A 86 -21.23 -22.61 5.84
C ALA A 86 -21.30 -21.51 6.92
N LEU A 87 -22.49 -21.24 7.48
CA LEU A 87 -22.72 -20.15 8.44
C LEU A 87 -21.82 -20.12 9.71
N PRO A 88 -21.25 -21.24 10.19
CA PRO A 88 -20.23 -21.18 11.24
C PRO A 88 -18.95 -20.42 10.83
N ASP A 89 -18.63 -20.32 9.53
CA ASP A 89 -17.54 -19.47 9.04
C ASP A 89 -17.97 -17.99 9.19
N PRO A 90 -17.21 -17.17 9.94
CA PRO A 90 -17.51 -15.75 10.12
C PRO A 90 -17.67 -14.98 8.79
N ARG A 91 -16.94 -15.38 7.75
CA ARG A 91 -16.99 -14.78 6.42
C ARG A 91 -18.31 -15.10 5.71
N ALA A 92 -18.76 -16.35 5.81
CA ALA A 92 -20.06 -16.76 5.29
C ALA A 92 -21.20 -16.06 6.04
N ARG A 93 -21.04 -15.83 7.35
CA ARG A 93 -21.99 -15.04 8.14
C ARG A 93 -22.09 -13.58 7.66
N ILE A 94 -20.96 -12.93 7.37
CA ILE A 94 -20.94 -11.58 6.80
C ILE A 94 -21.69 -11.55 5.46
N LEU A 95 -21.45 -12.54 4.58
CA LEU A 95 -22.16 -12.66 3.30
C LEU A 95 -23.66 -12.89 3.49
N SER A 96 -24.06 -13.74 4.44
CA SER A 96 -25.48 -13.97 4.77
C SER A 96 -26.16 -12.67 5.19
N LEU A 97 -25.51 -11.90 6.06
CA LEU A 97 -26.03 -10.61 6.51
C LEU A 97 -26.19 -9.63 5.34
N LEU A 98 -25.13 -9.42 4.53
CA LEU A 98 -25.21 -8.54 3.36
C LEU A 98 -26.33 -8.94 2.39
N TRP A 99 -26.50 -10.25 2.17
CA TRP A 99 -27.56 -10.78 1.31
C TRP A 99 -28.96 -10.54 1.87
N GLU A 100 -29.16 -10.82 3.16
CA GLU A 100 -30.42 -10.59 3.87
C GLU A 100 -30.80 -9.11 3.87
N SER A 101 -29.83 -8.23 4.11
CA SER A 101 -29.99 -6.77 4.09
C SER A 101 -30.12 -6.19 2.68
N ARG A 102 -29.84 -6.99 1.63
CA ARG A 102 -29.77 -6.56 0.22
C ARG A 102 -28.78 -5.41 -0.02
N ILE A 103 -27.67 -5.43 0.72
CA ILE A 103 -26.62 -4.42 0.65
C ILE A 103 -25.52 -4.92 -0.29
N ALA A 104 -25.22 -4.13 -1.31
CA ALA A 104 -24.08 -4.37 -2.17
C ALA A 104 -22.76 -3.91 -1.53
N VAL A 105 -21.64 -4.44 -2.02
CA VAL A 105 -20.29 -4.04 -1.59
C VAL A 105 -19.47 -3.66 -2.81
N TYR A 106 -18.97 -2.43 -2.81
CA TYR A 106 -17.97 -1.93 -3.75
C TYR A 106 -16.68 -1.62 -2.98
N CYS A 107 -15.52 -1.99 -3.51
CA CYS A 107 -14.24 -1.80 -2.84
C CYS A 107 -13.33 -0.86 -3.63
N ALA A 108 -12.75 0.12 -2.93
CA ALA A 108 -11.70 1.00 -3.42
C ALA A 108 -10.52 0.95 -2.45
N HIS A 109 -9.57 0.05 -2.74
CA HIS A 109 -8.44 -0.32 -1.89
C HIS A 109 -7.15 0.31 -2.41
N THR A 110 -6.24 -0.48 -2.99
CA THR A 110 -4.94 0.04 -3.46
C THR A 110 -5.05 1.04 -4.62
N ASN A 111 -6.15 1.02 -5.39
CA ASN A 111 -6.44 2.09 -6.34
C ASN A 111 -6.70 3.42 -5.64
N LEU A 112 -7.38 3.42 -4.49
CA LEU A 112 -7.62 4.61 -3.69
C LEU A 112 -6.35 5.08 -2.97
N ASP A 113 -5.46 4.16 -2.59
CA ASP A 113 -4.19 4.54 -1.94
C ASP A 113 -3.33 5.46 -2.79
N VAL A 114 -3.26 5.16 -4.09
CA VAL A 114 -2.42 5.89 -5.04
C VAL A 114 -3.17 6.95 -5.84
N ALA A 115 -4.50 7.00 -5.74
CA ALA A 115 -5.32 7.95 -6.47
C ALA A 115 -5.06 9.40 -5.99
N PRO A 116 -5.15 10.39 -6.89
CA PRO A 116 -5.13 11.80 -6.52
C PRO A 116 -6.27 12.14 -5.54
N GLY A 117 -5.93 12.75 -4.41
CA GLY A 117 -6.88 12.99 -3.31
C GLY A 117 -7.29 11.73 -2.54
N GLY A 118 -6.62 10.60 -2.80
CA GLY A 118 -6.83 9.31 -2.15
C GLY A 118 -6.14 9.18 -0.79
N THR A 119 -5.85 7.95 -0.36
CA THR A 119 -5.36 7.68 1.00
C THR A 119 -4.01 8.34 1.27
N ALA A 120 -3.03 8.19 0.37
CA ALA A 120 -1.70 8.76 0.54
C ALA A 120 -1.71 10.29 0.51
N ASP A 121 -2.48 10.90 -0.40
CA ASP A 121 -2.66 12.35 -0.48
C ASP A 121 -3.39 12.91 0.75
N THR A 122 -4.38 12.17 1.27
CA THR A 122 -5.09 12.55 2.50
C THR A 122 -4.14 12.57 3.70
N LEU A 123 -3.37 11.50 3.90
CA LEU A 123 -2.39 11.45 4.98
C LEU A 123 -1.30 12.52 4.82
N ALA A 124 -0.81 12.74 3.59
CA ALA A 124 0.15 13.79 3.27
C ALA A 124 -0.36 15.19 3.60
N GLN A 125 -1.63 15.49 3.32
CA GLN A 125 -2.24 16.76 3.70
C GLN A 125 -2.33 16.89 5.23
N LEU A 126 -2.72 15.85 5.96
CA LEU A 126 -2.80 15.90 7.42
C LEU A 126 -1.41 16.06 8.07
N VAL A 127 -0.39 15.39 7.53
CA VAL A 127 1.01 15.58 7.94
C VAL A 127 1.48 17.01 7.64
N ARG A 128 1.05 17.59 6.52
CA ARG A 128 1.33 19.00 6.19
C ARG A 128 0.73 19.95 7.20
N GLU A 129 -0.53 19.78 7.56
CA GLU A 129 -1.16 20.63 8.56
C GLU A 129 -0.54 20.41 9.96
N ALA A 130 -0.15 19.18 10.28
CA ALA A 130 0.44 18.84 11.57
C ALA A 130 1.86 19.38 11.73
N LEU A 131 2.69 19.33 10.69
CA LEU A 131 4.14 19.56 10.76
C LEU A 131 4.65 20.73 9.90
N GLY A 132 3.86 21.20 8.94
CA GLY A 132 4.27 22.22 7.97
C GLY A 132 5.20 21.71 6.87
N TRP A 133 5.26 20.40 6.61
CA TRP A 133 6.16 19.84 5.58
C TRP A 133 5.81 20.33 4.16
N GLU A 134 6.77 20.24 3.25
CA GLU A 134 6.56 20.44 1.82
C GLU A 134 6.81 19.13 1.07
N GLU A 135 5.80 18.62 0.36
CA GLU A 135 5.92 17.44 -0.49
C GLU A 135 6.97 17.68 -1.60
N ARG A 136 7.88 16.71 -1.77
CA ARG A 136 8.98 16.75 -2.75
C ARG A 136 8.88 15.67 -3.82
N GLY A 137 8.10 14.61 -3.59
CA GLY A 137 7.91 13.56 -4.58
C GLY A 137 7.13 12.36 -4.05
N ILE A 138 7.09 11.32 -4.89
CA ILE A 138 6.39 10.06 -4.65
C ILE A 138 7.39 8.89 -4.72
N PHE A 139 7.09 7.76 -4.07
CA PHE A 139 7.92 6.54 -4.12
C PHE A 139 7.09 5.26 -3.92
N GLY A 140 7.71 4.10 -4.13
CA GLY A 140 7.08 2.77 -4.06
C GLY A 140 6.76 2.22 -5.45
N ASP A 141 5.71 1.41 -5.57
CA ASP A 141 5.25 0.87 -6.86
C ASP A 141 4.72 1.99 -7.77
N VAL A 142 5.62 2.63 -8.52
CA VAL A 142 5.28 3.73 -9.42
C VAL A 142 4.52 3.22 -10.64
N LYS A 143 3.30 3.72 -10.81
CA LYS A 143 2.47 3.51 -12.00
C LYS A 143 2.44 4.77 -12.83
N ALA A 144 2.76 4.64 -14.11
CA ALA A 144 2.64 5.74 -15.06
C ALA A 144 1.33 5.60 -15.85
N GLN A 145 0.65 6.73 -16.05
CA GLN A 145 -0.44 6.83 -17.01
C GLN A 145 0.08 6.51 -18.42
N GLU A 146 -0.52 5.51 -19.06
CA GLU A 146 -0.24 5.21 -20.46
C GLU A 146 -1.02 6.16 -21.39
N TYR A 147 -0.39 6.56 -22.48
CA TYR A 147 -0.97 7.45 -23.48
C TYR A 147 -0.90 6.85 -24.88
N TYR A 148 -1.88 7.22 -25.70
CA TYR A 148 -1.81 7.08 -27.15
C TYR A 148 -1.61 8.44 -27.80
N LYS A 149 -1.04 8.43 -29.00
CA LYS A 149 -1.22 9.49 -29.98
C LYS A 149 -2.29 9.04 -30.96
N LEU A 150 -3.42 9.73 -30.98
CA LEU A 150 -4.43 9.57 -32.02
C LEU A 150 -4.01 10.43 -33.22
N VAL A 151 -3.99 9.81 -34.40
CA VAL A 151 -3.84 10.49 -35.69
C VAL A 151 -5.06 10.13 -36.53
N VAL A 152 -5.74 11.13 -37.08
CA VAL A 152 -6.90 10.94 -37.96
C VAL A 152 -6.77 11.85 -39.18
N PHE A 153 -7.20 11.37 -40.34
CA PHE A 153 -7.16 12.08 -41.60
C PHE A 153 -8.56 12.60 -41.93
N VAL A 154 -8.71 13.92 -42.01
CA VAL A 154 -10.02 14.58 -42.07
C VAL A 154 -10.09 15.52 -43.27
N PRO A 155 -11.18 15.54 -44.05
CA PRO A 155 -11.42 16.57 -45.05
C PRO A 155 -11.33 17.97 -44.45
N ARG A 156 -10.74 18.91 -45.19
CA ARG A 156 -10.46 20.28 -44.71
C ARG A 156 -11.69 20.98 -44.10
N ASP A 157 -12.87 20.80 -44.70
CA ASP A 157 -14.12 21.46 -44.27
C ASP A 157 -14.71 20.87 -42.98
N TYR A 158 -14.24 19.70 -42.54
CA TYR A 158 -14.75 18.99 -41.37
C TYR A 158 -13.75 18.96 -40.20
N GLU A 159 -12.55 19.51 -40.38
CA GLU A 159 -11.46 19.47 -39.41
C GLU A 159 -11.90 20.00 -38.03
N GLU A 160 -12.48 21.19 -37.96
CA GLU A 160 -12.89 21.81 -36.69
C GLU A 160 -13.98 21.01 -35.97
N LYS A 161 -14.92 20.41 -36.73
CA LYS A 161 -15.99 19.57 -36.16
C LYS A 161 -15.41 18.33 -35.51
N VAL A 162 -14.51 17.62 -36.21
CA VAL A 162 -13.85 16.41 -35.70
C VAL A 162 -12.92 16.73 -34.54
N ARG A 163 -12.13 17.82 -34.65
CA ARG A 163 -11.24 18.32 -33.58
C ARG A 163 -12.02 18.59 -32.29
N ASN A 164 -13.13 19.31 -32.37
CA ASN A 164 -13.94 19.61 -31.20
C ASN A 164 -14.51 18.33 -30.57
N ALA A 165 -15.07 17.42 -31.37
CA ALA A 165 -15.61 16.15 -30.86
C ALA A 165 -14.55 15.30 -30.13
N ILE A 166 -13.34 15.22 -30.68
CA ILE A 166 -12.20 14.52 -30.07
C ILE A 166 -11.80 15.16 -28.74
N CYS A 167 -11.64 16.48 -28.72
CA CYS A 167 -11.16 17.20 -27.53
C CYS A 167 -12.21 17.25 -26.41
N GLU A 168 -13.49 17.44 -26.74
CA GLU A 168 -14.60 17.38 -25.79
C GLU A 168 -14.78 15.98 -25.19
N ALA A 169 -14.40 14.94 -25.93
CA ALA A 169 -14.41 13.57 -25.43
C ALA A 169 -13.26 13.26 -24.44
N GLY A 170 -12.25 14.13 -24.32
CA GLY A 170 -11.18 14.02 -23.32
C GLY A 170 -9.76 13.97 -23.88
N ALA A 171 -9.57 14.09 -25.20
CA ALA A 171 -8.24 14.14 -25.79
C ALA A 171 -7.63 15.56 -25.79
N GLY A 172 -6.32 15.64 -25.92
CA GLY A 172 -5.59 16.91 -26.01
C GLY A 172 -5.47 17.65 -24.68
N TRP A 173 -5.43 16.94 -23.56
CA TRP A 173 -5.19 17.52 -22.23
C TRP A 173 -3.75 17.26 -21.80
N ILE A 174 -3.00 18.34 -21.59
CA ILE A 174 -1.59 18.31 -21.19
C ILE A 174 -1.38 19.37 -20.12
N GLY A 175 -1.19 18.94 -18.87
CA GLY A 175 -1.11 19.84 -17.72
C GLY A 175 -2.32 20.76 -17.65
N LYS A 176 -2.09 22.07 -17.66
CA LYS A 176 -3.12 23.11 -17.58
C LYS A 176 -3.75 23.51 -18.92
N TYR A 177 -3.40 22.81 -20.00
CA TYR A 177 -3.89 23.10 -21.34
C TYR A 177 -4.85 22.02 -21.82
N SER A 178 -5.90 22.44 -22.52
CA SER A 178 -6.88 21.56 -23.16
C SER A 178 -6.95 21.81 -24.66
N HIS A 179 -7.60 20.91 -25.39
CA HIS A 179 -7.78 20.99 -26.84
C HIS A 179 -6.44 21.07 -27.61
N CYS A 180 -5.37 20.51 -27.05
CA CYS A 180 -4.06 20.46 -27.67
C CYS A 180 -4.05 19.49 -28.86
N THR A 181 -3.98 20.05 -30.07
CA THR A 181 -3.91 19.28 -31.32
C THR A 181 -2.86 19.85 -32.25
N PHE A 182 -2.21 19.01 -33.05
CA PHE A 182 -1.36 19.42 -34.16
C PHE A 182 -1.99 19.00 -35.49
N ARG A 183 -1.81 19.82 -36.52
CA ARG A 183 -2.45 19.65 -37.83
C ARG A 183 -1.43 19.87 -38.94
N ALA A 184 -1.46 18.99 -39.94
CA ALA A 184 -0.64 19.09 -41.14
C ALA A 184 -1.49 18.78 -42.38
N GLN A 185 -1.36 19.59 -43.43
CA GLN A 185 -2.05 19.36 -44.68
C GLN A 185 -1.35 18.26 -45.49
N GLY A 186 -2.14 17.45 -46.19
CA GLY A 186 -1.65 16.41 -47.09
C GLY A 186 -2.71 16.00 -48.10
N THR A 187 -2.31 15.13 -49.03
CA THR A 187 -3.20 14.56 -50.02
C THR A 187 -3.42 13.09 -49.69
N GLY A 188 -4.67 12.73 -49.37
CA GLY A 188 -5.10 11.34 -49.22
C GLY A 188 -5.39 10.75 -50.59
N THR A 189 -5.02 9.49 -50.80
CA THR A 189 -5.40 8.75 -52.02
C THR A 189 -6.14 7.48 -51.65
N PHE A 190 -7.25 7.21 -52.32
CA PHE A 190 -8.05 6.01 -52.08
C PHE A 190 -8.78 5.59 -53.36
N LYS A 191 -9.23 4.33 -53.39
CA LYS A 191 -10.00 3.79 -54.51
C LYS A 191 -11.25 3.11 -53.97
N PRO A 192 -12.44 3.72 -54.06
CA PRO A 192 -13.67 3.08 -53.64
C PRO A 192 -13.91 1.80 -54.46
N LEU A 193 -14.23 0.71 -53.78
CA LEU A 193 -14.50 -0.59 -54.42
C LEU A 193 -16.00 -0.80 -54.60
N GLU A 194 -16.36 -1.83 -55.36
CA GLU A 194 -17.77 -2.21 -55.55
C GLU A 194 -18.44 -2.46 -54.20
N GLY A 195 -19.57 -1.80 -53.96
CA GLY A 195 -20.31 -1.83 -52.70
C GLY A 195 -19.99 -0.70 -51.71
N ALA A 196 -19.02 0.17 -51.99
CA ALA A 196 -18.77 1.37 -51.17
C ALA A 196 -19.75 2.52 -51.50
N GLU A 197 -20.14 3.29 -50.49
CA GLU A 197 -20.87 4.56 -50.64
C GLU A 197 -19.93 5.74 -50.31
N PRO A 198 -18.94 6.05 -51.18
CA PRO A 198 -17.90 7.00 -50.83
C PRO A 198 -18.47 8.42 -50.68
N PHE A 199 -18.07 9.09 -49.60
CA PHE A 199 -18.38 10.51 -49.39
C PHE A 199 -17.74 11.40 -50.48
N LEU A 200 -16.59 10.99 -51.03
CA LEU A 200 -15.87 11.65 -52.13
C LEU A 200 -15.48 10.64 -53.20
N GLY A 201 -15.73 10.98 -54.48
CA GLY A 201 -15.23 10.23 -55.63
C GLY A 201 -16.13 9.12 -56.18
N LYS A 202 -15.62 8.32 -57.13
CA LYS A 202 -16.36 7.27 -57.85
C LYS A 202 -15.78 5.87 -57.63
N VAL A 203 -16.69 4.89 -57.56
CA VAL A 203 -16.35 3.47 -57.48
C VAL A 203 -15.50 3.05 -58.69
N GLY A 204 -14.35 2.42 -58.42
CA GLY A 204 -13.43 1.90 -59.42
C GLY A 204 -12.32 2.85 -59.88
N GLU A 205 -12.33 4.11 -59.45
CA GLU A 205 -11.34 5.14 -59.81
C GLU A 205 -10.47 5.52 -58.59
N ILE A 206 -9.20 5.89 -58.83
CA ILE A 206 -8.36 6.45 -57.75
C ILE A 206 -8.75 7.91 -57.60
N GLU A 207 -9.00 8.29 -56.35
CA GLU A 207 -9.43 9.62 -55.95
C GLU A 207 -8.36 10.23 -55.06
N GLU A 208 -8.15 11.54 -55.23
CA GLU A 208 -7.25 12.34 -54.41
C GLU A 208 -8.09 13.36 -53.63
N ALA A 209 -7.86 13.48 -52.33
CA ALA A 209 -8.57 14.41 -51.46
C ALA A 209 -7.60 15.29 -50.66
N ASP A 210 -7.90 16.58 -50.59
CA ASP A 210 -7.22 17.52 -49.69
C ASP A 210 -7.65 17.24 -48.24
N GLU A 211 -6.71 16.71 -47.46
CA GLU A 211 -6.96 16.26 -46.10
C GLU A 211 -6.02 16.94 -45.09
N SER A 212 -6.48 16.97 -43.85
CA SER A 212 -5.68 17.35 -42.70
C SER A 212 -5.38 16.12 -41.87
N ARG A 213 -4.09 15.87 -41.66
CA ARG A 213 -3.61 14.94 -40.65
C ARG A 213 -3.70 15.64 -39.29
N LEU A 214 -4.79 15.37 -38.59
CA LEU A 214 -5.06 15.86 -37.24
C LEU A 214 -4.51 14.86 -36.22
N GLU A 215 -3.71 15.35 -35.27
CA GLU A 215 -3.14 14.50 -34.24
C GLU A 215 -3.26 15.10 -32.83
N THR A 216 -3.49 14.23 -31.85
CA THR A 216 -3.62 14.61 -30.44
C THR A 216 -3.19 13.48 -29.51
N ILE A 217 -2.96 13.80 -28.25
CA ILE A 217 -2.63 12.84 -27.20
C ILE A 217 -3.88 12.49 -26.39
N LEU A 218 -4.00 11.26 -25.91
CA LEU A 218 -5.08 10.85 -25.02
C LEU A 218 -4.64 9.76 -24.04
N PRO A 219 -5.19 9.75 -22.80
CA PRO A 219 -5.03 8.61 -21.90
C PRO A 219 -5.59 7.33 -22.53
N LYS A 220 -4.92 6.20 -22.29
CA LYS A 220 -5.32 4.88 -22.82
C LYS A 220 -6.77 4.50 -22.49
N GLN A 221 -7.25 4.85 -21.32
CA GLN A 221 -8.60 4.54 -20.82
C GLN A 221 -9.69 5.33 -21.56
N GLU A 222 -9.37 6.55 -22.02
CA GLU A 222 -10.30 7.39 -22.78
C GLU A 222 -10.38 7.00 -24.26
N ALA A 223 -9.51 6.10 -24.74
CA ALA A 223 -9.38 5.78 -26.16
C ALA A 223 -10.71 5.35 -26.80
N SER A 224 -11.44 4.42 -26.18
CA SER A 224 -12.72 3.95 -26.73
C SER A 224 -13.75 5.08 -26.87
N LYS A 225 -13.86 5.94 -25.86
CA LYS A 225 -14.78 7.08 -25.84
C LYS A 225 -14.40 8.12 -26.88
N VAL A 226 -13.12 8.48 -26.97
CA VAL A 226 -12.61 9.45 -27.94
C VAL A 226 -12.78 8.95 -29.37
N ILE A 227 -12.44 7.69 -29.65
CA ILE A 227 -12.61 7.09 -30.98
C ILE A 227 -14.08 7.09 -31.38
N LYS A 228 -14.99 6.71 -30.48
CA LYS A 228 -16.42 6.74 -30.76
C LYS A 228 -16.92 8.16 -31.10
N ALA A 229 -16.46 9.16 -30.35
CA ALA A 229 -16.81 10.57 -30.61
C ALA A 229 -16.25 11.05 -31.97
N MET A 230 -15.01 10.68 -32.28
CA MET A 230 -14.37 10.97 -33.58
C MET A 230 -15.15 10.35 -34.73
N LEU A 231 -15.39 9.03 -34.70
CA LEU A 231 -16.11 8.30 -35.76
C LEU A 231 -17.51 8.90 -35.99
N SER A 232 -18.23 9.23 -34.92
CA SER A 232 -19.56 9.83 -35.02
C SER A 232 -19.55 11.25 -35.61
N ALA A 233 -18.45 12.00 -35.47
CA ALA A 233 -18.34 13.35 -35.98
C ALA A 233 -17.80 13.41 -37.42
N HIS A 234 -17.05 12.38 -37.82
CA HIS A 234 -16.35 12.28 -39.10
C HIS A 234 -17.32 12.15 -40.29
N PRO A 235 -17.02 12.78 -41.46
CA PRO A 235 -17.90 12.70 -42.63
C PRO A 235 -17.83 11.37 -43.38
N TYR A 236 -16.71 10.66 -43.31
CA TYR A 236 -16.54 9.37 -43.98
C TYR A 236 -17.20 8.23 -43.20
N GLU A 237 -17.75 7.27 -43.93
CA GLU A 237 -18.24 5.99 -43.37
C GLU A 237 -17.07 5.16 -42.80
N GLU A 238 -16.02 4.98 -43.60
CA GLU A 238 -14.80 4.29 -43.19
C GLU A 238 -13.70 5.31 -42.89
N VAL A 239 -13.40 5.50 -41.61
CA VAL A 239 -12.47 6.53 -41.14
C VAL A 239 -11.08 5.93 -40.97
N ALA A 240 -10.09 6.49 -41.67
CA ALA A 240 -8.69 6.16 -41.47
C ALA A 240 -8.14 6.89 -40.22
N PHE A 241 -7.69 6.13 -39.23
CA PHE A 241 -7.01 6.65 -38.05
C PHE A 241 -6.01 5.66 -37.47
N ASP A 242 -5.02 6.17 -36.76
CA ASP A 242 -3.97 5.41 -36.09
C ASP A 242 -3.93 5.72 -34.59
N LEU A 243 -3.55 4.72 -33.80
CA LEU A 243 -3.20 4.89 -32.39
C LEU A 243 -1.74 4.44 -32.17
N TYR A 244 -0.87 5.40 -31.87
CA TYR A 244 0.52 5.12 -31.55
C TYR A 244 0.69 5.05 -30.04
N PRO A 245 1.22 3.95 -29.46
CA PRO A 245 1.58 3.92 -28.06
C PRO A 245 2.72 4.90 -27.79
N LEU A 246 2.58 5.69 -26.73
CA LEU A 246 3.58 6.69 -26.34
C LEU A 246 4.34 6.24 -25.10
N ALA A 247 5.64 6.51 -25.09
CA ALA A 247 6.50 6.31 -23.91
C ALA A 247 6.44 7.51 -22.92
N ASN A 248 5.62 8.52 -23.23
CA ASN A 248 5.45 9.71 -22.38
C ASN A 248 4.99 9.34 -20.98
N ARG A 249 5.71 9.83 -19.96
CA ARG A 249 5.34 9.71 -18.54
C ARG A 249 5.00 11.08 -17.99
N MET A 250 3.77 11.51 -18.21
CA MET A 250 3.32 12.84 -17.76
C MET A 250 2.66 12.81 -16.38
N ARG A 251 2.10 11.67 -15.99
CA ARG A 251 1.43 11.48 -14.71
C ARG A 251 1.83 10.14 -14.12
N GLU A 252 2.34 10.20 -12.89
CA GLU A 252 2.79 9.05 -12.13
C GLU A 252 2.03 8.99 -10.80
N TYR A 253 1.81 7.79 -10.31
CA TYR A 253 1.08 7.47 -9.10
C TYR A 253 1.91 6.49 -8.30
N ALA A 254 1.93 6.61 -6.97
CA ALA A 254 2.65 5.68 -6.10
C ALA A 254 2.01 5.69 -4.71
N PHE A 255 2.30 4.65 -3.93
CA PHE A 255 1.80 4.50 -2.55
C PHE A 255 2.43 5.49 -1.58
N GLY A 256 3.70 5.82 -1.78
CA GLY A 256 4.47 6.64 -0.85
C GLY A 256 4.59 8.09 -1.27
N LYS A 257 4.64 8.97 -0.26
CA LYS A 257 4.93 10.42 -0.41
C LYS A 257 6.13 10.78 0.43
N VAL A 258 7.02 11.61 -0.11
CA VAL A 258 8.17 12.16 0.62
C VAL A 258 8.10 13.67 0.64
N GLY A 259 8.44 14.27 1.77
CA GLY A 259 8.47 15.71 1.97
C GLY A 259 9.57 16.14 2.93
N VAL A 260 9.76 17.46 3.02
CA VAL A 260 10.81 18.08 3.82
C VAL A 260 10.18 19.04 4.82
N LEU A 261 10.58 18.93 6.08
CA LEU A 261 10.16 19.82 7.15
C LEU A 261 10.85 21.19 7.02
N PRO A 262 10.17 22.29 7.41
CA PRO A 262 10.77 23.63 7.38
C PRO A 262 12.00 23.72 8.29
N GLU A 263 11.88 23.15 9.50
CA GLU A 263 12.94 23.03 10.49
C GLU A 263 13.09 21.57 10.93
N GLY A 264 14.28 21.21 11.44
CA GLY A 264 14.51 19.85 11.93
C GLY A 264 13.65 19.56 13.15
N MET A 265 13.02 18.38 13.17
CA MET A 265 12.11 17.95 14.25
C MET A 265 12.55 16.59 14.78
N SER A 266 12.38 16.34 16.08
CA SER A 266 12.65 15.01 16.64
C SER A 266 11.64 13.98 16.15
N VAL A 267 12.06 12.72 15.96
CA VAL A 267 11.15 11.61 15.57
C VAL A 267 10.00 11.47 16.56
N GLY A 268 10.25 11.64 17.86
CA GLY A 268 9.23 11.62 18.91
C GLY A 268 8.22 12.77 18.78
N GLU A 269 8.66 13.97 18.44
CA GLU A 269 7.76 15.10 18.21
C GLU A 269 6.91 14.90 16.95
N ILE A 270 7.50 14.38 15.86
CA ILE A 270 6.77 14.03 14.62
C ILE A 270 5.64 13.05 14.96
N ALA A 271 5.96 11.96 15.65
CA ALA A 271 5.01 10.93 16.07
C ALA A 271 3.86 11.51 16.88
N ALA A 272 4.18 12.34 17.89
CA ALA A 272 3.19 12.94 18.77
C ALA A 272 2.29 13.95 18.04
N ARG A 273 2.87 14.82 17.21
CA ARG A 273 2.13 15.86 16.48
C ARG A 273 1.21 15.29 15.42
N VAL A 274 1.70 14.35 14.60
CA VAL A 274 0.90 13.73 13.54
C VAL A 274 -0.27 12.98 14.13
N SER A 275 -0.03 12.06 15.06
CA SER A 275 -1.09 11.24 15.66
C SER A 275 -2.13 12.12 16.36
N SER A 276 -1.69 13.07 17.18
CA SER A 276 -2.60 14.00 17.88
C SER A 276 -3.43 14.86 16.93
N TYR A 277 -2.84 15.32 15.83
CA TYR A 277 -3.53 16.11 14.84
C TYR A 277 -4.62 15.29 14.14
N ILE A 278 -4.28 14.08 13.66
CA ILE A 278 -5.23 13.21 12.97
C ILE A 278 -6.41 12.84 13.89
N TYR A 279 -6.14 12.51 15.16
CA TYR A 279 -7.21 12.23 16.12
C TYR A 279 -8.18 13.41 16.32
N ARG A 280 -7.64 14.62 16.54
CA ARG A 280 -8.48 15.82 16.68
C ARG A 280 -9.24 16.16 15.40
N TRP A 281 -8.62 15.92 14.25
CA TRP A 281 -9.26 16.11 12.96
C TRP A 281 -10.44 15.14 12.80
N LEU A 282 -10.27 13.86 13.13
CA LEU A 282 -11.33 12.85 13.10
C LEU A 282 -12.46 13.19 14.07
N GLU A 283 -12.14 13.57 15.32
CA GLU A 283 -13.13 13.97 16.33
C GLU A 283 -14.01 15.15 15.88
N ARG A 284 -13.43 16.11 15.14
CA ARG A 284 -14.18 17.25 14.59
C ARG A 284 -14.98 16.89 13.35
N THR A 285 -14.49 15.96 12.55
CA THR A 285 -15.04 15.62 11.23
C THR A 285 -16.12 14.55 11.32
N VAL A 286 -16.08 13.71 12.36
CA VAL A 286 -16.97 12.57 12.54
C VAL A 286 -17.78 12.76 13.82
N ARG A 287 -19.11 12.69 13.71
CA ARG A 287 -19.93 12.36 14.88
C ARG A 287 -19.68 10.89 15.17
N LEU A 288 -18.76 10.60 16.09
CA LEU A 288 -18.47 9.24 16.53
C LEU A 288 -19.72 8.68 17.20
N HIS A 289 -20.44 7.79 16.53
CA HIS A 289 -21.62 7.13 17.09
C HIS A 289 -21.19 5.95 17.97
N GLY A 290 -21.38 6.10 19.27
CA GLY A 290 -21.79 5.03 20.18
C GLY A 290 -23.24 5.32 20.57
N ASP A 291 -24.10 4.29 20.59
CA ASP A 291 -25.56 4.35 20.59
C ASP A 291 -26.19 5.53 21.36
N ALA A 292 -27.00 6.35 20.66
CA ALA A 292 -28.27 6.82 21.20
C ALA A 292 -29.23 7.28 20.08
N PRO A 293 -30.49 6.81 20.08
CA PRO A 293 -31.59 7.43 19.35
C PRO A 293 -31.88 8.85 19.86
N GLU A 294 -32.56 9.62 19.03
CA GLU A 294 -32.90 11.04 19.14
C GLU A 294 -33.26 11.55 20.56
N GLY A 295 -32.45 12.47 21.09
CA GLY A 295 -32.71 13.27 22.30
C GLY A 295 -31.70 14.43 22.44
N PRO A 296 -32.09 15.60 22.98
CA PRO A 296 -31.26 16.81 22.96
C PRO A 296 -30.18 16.79 24.07
N ASP A 297 -29.02 17.34 23.74
CA ASP A 297 -27.87 17.60 24.62
C ASP A 297 -27.21 16.37 25.27
N HIS A 298 -26.40 15.65 24.48
CA HIS A 298 -25.62 14.49 24.96
C HIS A 298 -24.13 14.52 24.57
N ASN A 299 -23.49 15.70 24.55
CA ASN A 299 -22.02 15.79 24.39
C ASN A 299 -21.22 15.40 25.66
N GLN A 300 -21.86 14.90 26.72
CA GLN A 300 -21.18 14.61 28.00
C GLN A 300 -21.35 13.18 28.53
N ALA A 301 -22.03 12.29 27.80
CA ALA A 301 -22.53 11.05 28.39
C ALA A 301 -21.82 9.76 27.92
N TRP A 302 -20.55 9.76 27.52
CA TRP A 302 -19.88 8.49 27.12
C TRP A 302 -18.43 8.31 27.53
N GLY A 303 -17.89 9.13 28.43
CA GLY A 303 -16.64 8.81 29.15
C GLY A 303 -15.52 8.23 28.26
N VAL A 304 -15.33 8.77 27.06
CA VAL A 304 -14.24 8.35 26.18
C VAL A 304 -12.98 9.04 26.67
N SER A 305 -12.25 8.35 27.53
CA SER A 305 -10.84 8.68 27.75
C SER A 305 -10.12 8.43 26.43
N PHE A 306 -9.84 9.49 25.66
CA PHE A 306 -8.86 9.45 24.59
C PHE A 306 -7.51 9.09 25.22
N VAL A 307 -7.02 7.90 24.92
CA VAL A 307 -5.68 7.46 25.31
C VAL A 307 -4.80 7.58 24.07
N PRO A 308 -3.88 8.55 23.98
CA PRO A 308 -2.92 8.61 22.89
C PRO A 308 -1.75 7.64 23.14
N ASP A 309 -2.00 6.32 23.17
CA ASP A 309 -0.96 5.32 23.54
C ASP A 309 -0.73 4.22 22.49
N GLY A 310 -0.98 4.52 21.21
CA GLY A 310 -0.82 3.55 20.13
C GLY A 310 0.46 3.72 19.29
N THR A 311 1.01 4.93 19.22
CA THR A 311 2.11 5.21 18.28
C THR A 311 3.39 4.50 18.71
N VAL A 312 3.93 3.65 17.84
CA VAL A 312 5.20 2.94 18.09
C VAL A 312 6.31 3.60 17.29
N ILE A 313 7.43 3.89 17.95
CA ILE A 313 8.63 4.38 17.29
C ILE A 313 9.66 3.26 17.25
N PHE A 314 10.18 2.96 16.07
CA PHE A 314 11.39 2.17 15.92
C PHE A 314 12.53 3.12 15.56
N GLY A 315 13.57 3.12 16.39
CA GLY A 315 14.73 4.01 16.28
C GLY A 315 14.85 4.97 17.45
N ASP A 316 15.72 5.98 17.31
CA ASP A 316 15.94 7.01 18.32
C ASP A 316 14.84 8.10 18.25
N PRO A 317 13.97 8.24 19.27
CA PRO A 317 12.93 9.27 19.30
C PRO A 317 13.50 10.69 19.44
N GLN A 318 14.73 10.86 19.93
CA GLN A 318 15.38 12.17 20.08
C GLN A 318 16.13 12.59 18.81
N LYS A 319 16.28 11.68 17.83
CA LYS A 319 16.93 12.00 16.56
C LYS A 319 16.17 13.11 15.86
N THR A 320 16.85 14.22 15.61
CA THR A 320 16.35 15.29 14.75
C THR A 320 16.48 14.89 13.29
N VAL A 321 15.37 14.99 12.55
CA VAL A 321 15.25 14.67 11.13
C VAL A 321 14.58 15.82 10.39
N LYS A 322 14.76 15.86 9.07
CA LYS A 322 14.15 16.87 8.20
C LYS A 322 13.36 16.24 7.05
N THR A 323 13.78 15.10 6.52
CA THR A 323 13.08 14.45 5.41
C THR A 323 12.18 13.33 5.94
N VAL A 324 10.89 13.45 5.67
CA VAL A 324 9.85 12.54 6.14
C VAL A 324 9.26 11.81 4.92
N ALA A 325 9.12 10.50 5.03
CA ALA A 325 8.34 9.68 4.12
C ALA A 325 7.03 9.26 4.80
N LEU A 326 6.01 8.95 4.03
CA LEU A 326 4.81 8.28 4.51
C LEU A 326 4.28 7.29 3.51
N VAL A 327 3.65 6.24 4.03
CA VAL A 327 2.83 5.26 3.30
C VAL A 327 1.69 4.85 4.24
N PRO A 328 0.41 5.12 3.93
CA PRO A 328 -0.72 4.63 4.73
C PRO A 328 -0.77 3.09 4.79
N GLY A 329 -1.45 2.55 5.78
CA GLY A 329 -1.59 1.10 5.94
C GLY A 329 -0.25 0.42 6.25
N ALA A 330 -0.08 -0.81 5.79
CA ALA A 330 1.13 -1.61 6.02
C ALA A 330 2.28 -1.24 5.05
N GLY A 331 2.92 -0.09 5.25
CA GLY A 331 3.81 0.52 4.26
C GLY A 331 5.30 0.16 4.33
N LEU A 332 5.75 -0.65 5.30
CA LEU A 332 7.18 -0.97 5.45
C LEU A 332 7.75 -1.86 4.34
N ASP A 333 6.92 -2.46 3.50
CA ASP A 333 7.38 -3.14 2.28
C ASP A 333 8.11 -2.16 1.32
N PHE A 334 7.86 -0.85 1.44
CA PHE A 334 8.52 0.22 0.68
C PHE A 334 9.65 0.93 1.44
N ALA A 335 10.13 0.38 2.56
CA ALA A 335 11.17 1.03 3.37
C ALA A 335 12.48 1.27 2.59
N ARG A 336 12.81 0.39 1.63
CA ARG A 336 14.00 0.55 0.78
C ARG A 336 13.85 1.75 -0.15
N GLU A 337 12.70 1.89 -0.80
CA GLU A 337 12.35 2.97 -1.70
C GLU A 337 12.30 4.30 -0.94
N ALA A 338 11.69 4.31 0.25
CA ALA A 338 11.65 5.47 1.14
C ALA A 338 13.05 5.93 1.55
N ALA A 339 13.93 5.02 1.98
CA ALA A 339 15.32 5.36 2.28
C ALA A 339 16.05 5.90 1.02
N GLY A 340 15.73 5.36 -0.16
CA GLY A 340 16.25 5.82 -1.45
C GLY A 340 15.89 7.26 -1.82
N THR A 341 14.80 7.80 -1.28
CA THR A 341 14.46 9.23 -1.45
C THR A 341 15.24 10.16 -0.51
N GLY A 342 16.08 9.61 0.37
CA GLY A 342 16.76 10.34 1.43
C GLY A 342 15.86 10.66 2.64
N ALA A 343 14.74 9.95 2.79
CA ALA A 343 13.92 10.05 3.99
C ALA A 343 14.68 9.50 5.20
N GLU A 344 14.56 10.18 6.33
CA GLU A 344 15.19 9.82 7.59
C GLU A 344 14.19 9.17 8.55
N VAL A 345 12.90 9.40 8.32
CA VAL A 345 11.78 8.78 9.04
C VAL A 345 10.65 8.43 8.08
N ILE A 346 9.98 7.30 8.30
CA ILE A 346 8.74 6.91 7.60
C ILE A 346 7.55 6.84 8.57
N ILE A 347 6.43 7.46 8.20
CA ILE A 347 5.16 7.38 8.91
C ILE A 347 4.27 6.33 8.22
N THR A 348 3.82 5.32 8.96
CA THR A 348 3.02 4.21 8.41
C THR A 348 2.18 3.52 9.48
N GLY A 349 1.54 2.40 9.15
CA GLY A 349 0.83 1.49 10.05
C GLY A 349 1.41 0.06 10.02
N ASP A 350 1.03 -0.76 11.00
CA ASP A 350 1.31 -2.21 11.05
C ASP A 350 2.80 -2.58 10.86
N ALA A 351 3.69 -1.82 11.50
CA ALA A 351 5.11 -2.04 11.42
C ALA A 351 5.52 -3.37 12.09
N LYS A 352 5.86 -4.36 11.27
CA LYS A 352 6.39 -5.64 11.76
C LYS A 352 7.83 -5.47 12.25
N HIS A 353 8.16 -6.11 13.37
CA HIS A 353 9.47 -6.02 14.03
C HIS A 353 10.68 -6.15 13.08
N HIS A 354 10.73 -7.20 12.25
CA HIS A 354 11.87 -7.40 11.33
C HIS A 354 11.93 -6.36 10.20
N ALA A 355 10.77 -5.94 9.68
CA ALA A 355 10.72 -4.90 8.66
C ALA A 355 11.18 -3.55 9.23
N ALA A 356 10.84 -3.27 10.49
CA ALA A 356 11.29 -2.08 11.18
C ALA A 356 12.81 -2.09 11.48
N ILE A 357 13.38 -3.26 11.84
CA ILE A 357 14.84 -3.41 11.96
C ILE A 357 15.52 -3.16 10.60
N GLU A 358 14.99 -3.73 9.51
CA GLU A 358 15.57 -3.50 8.19
C GLU A 358 15.50 -2.03 7.78
N ALA A 359 14.41 -1.32 8.11
CA ALA A 359 14.31 0.12 7.91
C ALA A 359 15.41 0.88 8.70
N LEU A 360 15.62 0.52 9.97
CA LEU A 360 16.66 1.14 10.80
C LEU A 360 18.08 0.90 10.30
N ASP A 361 18.38 -0.30 9.82
CA ASP A 361 19.68 -0.63 9.21
C ASP A 361 19.97 0.21 7.95
N ARG A 362 18.91 0.77 7.33
CA ARG A 362 18.99 1.71 6.20
C ARG A 362 19.03 3.18 6.64
N GLY A 363 19.06 3.45 7.94
CA GLY A 363 19.01 4.81 8.50
C GLY A 363 17.61 5.43 8.49
N LEU A 364 16.56 4.62 8.30
CA LEU A 364 15.17 5.06 8.25
C LEU A 364 14.47 4.73 9.56
N HIS A 365 14.18 5.75 10.37
CA HIS A 365 13.37 5.62 11.57
C HIS A 365 11.91 5.32 11.19
N VAL A 366 11.17 4.60 12.02
CA VAL A 366 9.76 4.26 11.75
C VAL A 366 8.87 4.86 12.82
N VAL A 367 7.82 5.55 12.38
CA VAL A 367 6.69 5.99 13.20
C VAL A 367 5.46 5.23 12.75
N ASP A 368 5.09 4.21 13.52
CA ASP A 368 3.86 3.45 13.32
C ASP A 368 2.72 4.15 14.08
N ILE A 369 1.81 4.79 13.34
CA ILE A 369 0.64 5.47 13.91
C ILE A 369 -0.59 4.54 14.00
N GLY A 370 -0.44 3.28 13.60
CA GLY A 370 -1.50 2.30 13.46
C GLY A 370 -2.19 2.37 12.10
N HIS A 371 -2.47 1.20 11.51
CA HIS A 371 -3.14 1.06 10.21
C HIS A 371 -4.43 1.87 10.12
N TRP A 372 -5.33 1.67 11.10
CA TRP A 372 -6.61 2.38 11.16
C TRP A 372 -6.44 3.90 11.16
N LEU A 373 -5.50 4.47 11.94
CA LEU A 373 -5.34 5.92 12.03
C LEU A 373 -4.77 6.51 10.75
N SER A 374 -3.91 5.75 10.06
CA SER A 374 -3.29 6.17 8.79
C SER A 374 -4.29 6.24 7.63
N GLU A 375 -5.40 5.49 7.70
CA GLU A 375 -6.35 5.37 6.59
C GLU A 375 -7.75 5.90 6.90
N ALA A 376 -8.21 5.85 8.16
CA ALA A 376 -9.54 6.30 8.56
C ALA A 376 -9.93 7.69 8.01
N PRO A 377 -9.02 8.67 7.90
CA PRO A 377 -9.35 9.94 7.28
C PRO A 377 -9.86 9.86 5.84
N VAL A 378 -9.41 8.88 5.04
CA VAL A 378 -9.83 8.74 3.63
C VAL A 378 -11.32 8.43 3.52
N VAL A 379 -11.92 7.78 4.50
CA VAL A 379 -13.36 7.47 4.52
C VAL A 379 -14.18 8.76 4.54
N CYS A 380 -13.78 9.73 5.36
CA CYS A 380 -14.42 11.03 5.45
C CYS A 380 -14.25 11.83 4.15
N VAL A 381 -13.02 11.86 3.64
CA VAL A 381 -12.68 12.56 2.39
C VAL A 381 -13.44 11.97 1.20
N LEU A 382 -13.48 10.65 1.07
CA LEU A 382 -14.20 9.95 0.00
C LEU A 382 -15.71 10.19 0.09
N ARG A 383 -16.29 10.18 1.30
CA ARG A 383 -17.71 10.50 1.53
C ARG A 383 -18.05 11.91 1.08
N ASP A 384 -17.22 12.89 1.40
CA ASP A 384 -17.43 14.27 0.96
C ASP A 384 -17.27 14.38 -0.56
N ARG A 385 -16.25 13.73 -1.12
CA ARG A 385 -16.01 13.71 -2.56
C ARG A 385 -17.16 13.08 -3.34
N LEU A 386 -17.71 11.96 -2.87
CA LEU A 386 -18.85 11.31 -3.50
C LEU A 386 -20.09 12.22 -3.48
N ASN A 387 -20.36 12.90 -2.37
CA ASN A 387 -21.48 13.84 -2.29
C ASN A 387 -21.32 15.01 -3.29
N GLU A 388 -20.11 15.56 -3.44
CA GLU A 388 -19.82 16.59 -4.46
C GLU A 388 -20.03 16.05 -5.89
N GLU A 389 -19.57 14.84 -6.17
CA GLU A 389 -19.73 14.21 -7.49
C GLU A 389 -21.22 13.93 -7.78
N PHE A 390 -21.98 13.41 -6.82
CA PHE A 390 -23.42 13.18 -6.95
C PHE A 390 -24.17 14.49 -7.21
N GLU A 391 -23.88 15.54 -6.44
CA GLU A 391 -24.49 16.85 -6.62
C GLU A 391 -24.15 17.43 -8.00
N SER A 392 -22.88 17.38 -8.38
CA SER A 392 -22.44 17.90 -9.68
C SER A 392 -23.14 17.19 -10.85
N ARG A 393 -23.39 15.88 -10.74
CA ARG A 393 -24.06 15.05 -11.77
C ARG A 393 -25.58 15.03 -11.63
N GLU A 394 -26.14 15.90 -10.78
CA GLU A 394 -27.58 16.01 -10.50
C GLU A 394 -28.21 14.67 -10.09
N ARG A 395 -27.47 13.87 -9.30
CA ARG A 395 -27.91 12.59 -8.76
C ARG A 395 -28.46 12.76 -7.35
N ASP A 396 -29.65 12.24 -7.12
CA ASP A 396 -30.31 12.19 -5.81
C ASP A 396 -29.79 10.99 -5.00
N VAL A 397 -28.51 11.06 -4.64
CA VAL A 397 -27.79 10.04 -3.85
C VAL A 397 -27.04 10.74 -2.73
N LYS A 398 -27.05 10.15 -1.53
CA LYS A 398 -26.31 10.66 -0.37
C LYS A 398 -25.31 9.63 0.16
N ALA A 399 -24.06 10.05 0.32
CA ALA A 399 -23.02 9.27 0.98
C ALA A 399 -22.92 9.62 2.47
N PHE A 400 -22.84 8.57 3.28
CA PHE A 400 -22.57 8.58 4.72
C PHE A 400 -21.20 7.95 4.98
N ALA A 401 -20.62 8.21 6.15
CA ALA A 401 -19.34 7.63 6.56
C ALA A 401 -19.53 6.88 7.87
N PHE A 402 -18.93 5.70 8.00
CA PHE A 402 -18.88 4.93 9.23
C PHE A 402 -17.45 4.50 9.51
N LEU A 403 -16.99 4.77 10.73
CA LEU A 403 -15.68 4.38 11.23
C LEU A 403 -15.85 3.54 12.50
N ASP A 404 -15.49 2.27 12.42
CA ASP A 404 -15.54 1.35 13.55
C ASP A 404 -14.37 1.61 14.50
N ILE A 405 -14.64 2.28 15.62
CA ILE A 405 -13.64 2.65 16.64
C ILE A 405 -13.23 1.43 17.48
N SER A 406 -13.99 0.33 17.45
CA SER A 406 -13.60 -0.90 18.15
C SER A 406 -12.37 -1.55 17.50
N ASN A 407 -12.17 -1.32 16.19
CA ASN A 407 -10.97 -1.75 15.48
C ASN A 407 -9.75 -0.91 15.83
N ALA A 408 -9.91 0.36 16.22
CA ALA A 408 -8.80 1.19 16.71
C ALA A 408 -8.11 0.60 17.97
N ARG A 409 -8.78 -0.31 18.70
CA ARG A 409 -8.21 -1.01 19.87
C ARG A 409 -7.58 -2.37 19.53
N LYS A 410 -7.96 -3.02 18.42
CA LYS A 410 -7.51 -4.38 18.06
C LYS A 410 -6.14 -4.41 17.37
N THR A 411 -5.73 -3.30 16.76
CA THR A 411 -4.40 -3.11 16.17
C THR A 411 -3.27 -3.02 17.21
N PHE A 412 -3.59 -2.97 18.51
CA PHE A 412 -2.63 -2.85 19.59
C PHE A 412 -2.47 -4.15 20.39
N THR A 413 -1.89 -5.17 19.77
CA THR A 413 -1.32 -6.32 20.50
C THR A 413 0.04 -6.71 19.91
N GLY A 414 1.07 -5.90 20.20
CA GLY A 414 2.44 -6.17 19.75
C GLY A 414 3.48 -5.28 20.43
N ILE A 415 4.03 -5.75 21.55
CA ILE A 415 5.34 -5.45 22.18
C ILE A 415 5.95 -4.05 21.92
N GLY A 416 5.91 -3.19 22.95
CA GLY A 416 6.75 -1.99 23.07
C GLY A 416 6.53 -1.29 24.42
N THR A 417 7.61 -1.00 25.15
CA THR A 417 7.57 -0.40 26.50
C THR A 417 7.10 1.06 26.48
N ARG A 418 6.09 1.37 27.31
CA ARG A 418 5.55 2.72 27.57
C ARG A 418 6.59 3.67 28.17
N PRO A 419 6.82 4.88 27.63
CA PRO A 419 7.28 6.03 28.40
C PRO A 419 6.15 6.54 29.30
N SER A 420 6.45 7.18 30.43
CA SER A 420 5.42 7.65 31.35
C SER A 420 4.66 8.88 30.81
N ASP A 421 3.32 8.81 30.88
CA ASP A 421 2.32 9.78 30.36
C ASP A 421 2.55 11.25 30.77
N ALA A 422 3.39 11.49 31.78
CA ALA A 422 3.61 12.81 32.36
C ALA A 422 4.54 13.72 31.53
N GLU A 423 5.37 13.17 30.63
CA GLU A 423 6.39 13.94 29.89
C GLU A 423 5.90 14.38 28.50
N ALA A 424 5.17 13.53 27.75
CA ALA A 424 4.66 13.87 26.42
C ALA A 424 3.48 14.88 26.45
N SER A 425 2.64 14.80 27.49
CA SER A 425 1.43 15.63 27.60
C SER A 425 1.74 17.13 27.88
N ARG A 426 2.94 17.43 28.38
CA ARG A 426 3.33 18.80 28.77
C ARG A 426 3.88 19.64 27.60
N ALA A 427 4.33 19.00 26.51
CA ALA A 427 4.89 19.69 25.33
C ALA A 427 3.83 20.14 24.30
N VAL A 428 2.61 19.59 24.34
CA VAL A 428 1.60 19.77 23.27
C VAL A 428 0.55 20.86 23.61
N ARG A 429 0.53 21.36 24.86
CA ARG A 429 -0.37 22.46 25.29
C ARG A 429 0.21 23.82 24.91
N GLY A 430 0.09 24.22 23.64
CA GLY A 430 0.43 25.59 23.25
C GLY A 430 0.42 25.94 21.75
N LEU A 431 0.15 25.00 20.85
CA LEU A 431 0.45 25.18 19.42
C LEU A 431 -0.75 25.08 18.46
N VAL A 432 -1.95 25.54 18.85
CA VAL A 432 -3.10 25.54 17.93
C VAL A 432 -3.82 26.89 17.95
N PRO A 433 -3.93 27.61 16.81
CA PRO A 433 -4.75 28.82 16.72
C PRO A 433 -6.25 28.49 16.78
N ASP A 434 -7.04 29.41 17.35
CA ASP A 434 -8.49 29.30 17.59
C ASP A 434 -9.37 29.32 16.33
N ARG A 435 -8.79 29.48 15.13
CA ARG A 435 -9.51 29.45 13.84
C ARG A 435 -8.73 28.65 12.82
N LEU A 436 -9.39 27.64 12.24
CA LEU A 436 -8.89 26.88 11.12
C LEU A 436 -9.11 27.66 9.81
N PRO A 437 -8.08 27.84 8.96
CA PRO A 437 -8.32 28.13 7.56
C PRO A 437 -9.05 26.92 6.95
N GLY A 438 -10.06 27.18 6.12
CA GLY A 438 -10.69 26.12 5.32
C GLY A 438 -9.63 25.42 4.49
N LEU A 439 -9.71 24.10 4.38
CA LEU A 439 -8.90 23.34 3.42
C LEU A 439 -8.94 24.09 2.08
N PRO A 440 -7.81 24.56 1.55
CA PRO A 440 -7.80 25.21 0.26
C PRO A 440 -8.04 24.11 -0.77
N PHE A 441 -9.30 23.92 -1.14
CA PHE A 441 -9.68 23.28 -2.39
C PHE A 441 -9.22 24.18 -3.54
N GLY A 442 -7.92 24.15 -3.81
CA GLY A 442 -7.36 24.52 -5.08
C GLY A 442 -7.80 23.45 -6.08
N MET A 443 -8.85 23.75 -6.83
CA MET A 443 -9.30 22.93 -7.94
C MET A 443 -8.14 22.61 -8.89
N GLU A 444 -7.87 21.33 -9.07
CA GLU A 444 -7.87 20.76 -10.42
C GLU A 444 -8.91 19.63 -10.42
N ARG A 445 -10.19 20.00 -10.57
CA ARG A 445 -11.18 19.01 -11.03
C ARG A 445 -10.70 18.54 -12.39
N PRO A 446 -10.59 17.24 -12.67
CA PRO A 446 -10.60 16.80 -14.05
C PRO A 446 -11.96 17.20 -14.59
N PHE A 447 -11.99 18.26 -15.40
CA PHE A 447 -13.11 18.65 -16.24
C PHE A 447 -14.41 19.08 -15.53
N ARG A 448 -14.53 20.39 -15.23
CA ARG A 448 -15.83 21.06 -15.42
C ARG A 448 -15.69 22.49 -15.93
N ARG A 449 -16.57 22.81 -16.86
CA ARG A 449 -16.71 24.05 -17.64
C ARG A 449 -17.18 25.20 -16.74
N GLU A 450 -16.40 26.27 -16.62
CA GLU A 450 -16.94 27.60 -16.29
C GLU A 450 -16.47 28.62 -17.34
N PRO A 451 -17.35 29.53 -17.79
CA PRO A 451 -17.00 30.58 -18.74
C PRO A 451 -16.22 31.68 -18.00
N PHE A 452 -15.04 32.03 -18.50
CA PHE A 452 -14.22 33.07 -17.87
C PHE A 452 -14.51 34.45 -18.50
N GLU A 453 -14.85 35.41 -17.64
CA GLU A 453 -14.80 36.84 -17.93
C GLU A 453 -13.35 37.28 -18.12
N THR A 454 -13.09 38.09 -19.14
CA THR A 454 -11.77 38.57 -19.53
C THR A 454 -11.22 39.61 -18.55
N PRO A 455 -10.01 39.44 -17.99
CA PRO A 455 -9.27 40.56 -17.42
C PRO A 455 -8.45 41.25 -18.51
N GLU A 456 -8.58 42.56 -18.55
CA GLU A 456 -7.85 43.50 -19.39
C GLU A 456 -6.35 43.52 -19.04
N GLU A 457 -5.52 43.55 -20.09
CA GLU A 457 -4.12 43.98 -20.14
C GLU A 457 -3.06 43.18 -19.34
N TYR A 458 -2.20 42.47 -20.09
CA TYR A 458 -0.85 42.09 -19.67
C TYR A 458 0.22 42.73 -20.58
N PRO A 459 1.37 43.15 -20.03
CA PRO A 459 2.41 43.85 -20.76
C PRO A 459 3.16 42.93 -21.73
N ARG A 460 3.49 43.47 -22.91
CA ARG A 460 4.25 42.80 -23.97
C ARG A 460 5.70 42.55 -23.51
N PHE A 461 6.13 41.30 -23.54
CA PHE A 461 7.55 40.94 -23.46
C PHE A 461 8.13 40.87 -24.88
N GLU A 462 9.19 41.63 -25.14
CA GLU A 462 9.99 41.53 -26.36
C GLU A 462 10.99 40.36 -26.29
N PRO A 463 11.24 39.65 -27.40
CA PRO A 463 12.15 38.49 -27.43
C PRO A 463 13.63 38.91 -27.51
N SER A 464 14.46 38.29 -26.67
CA SER A 464 15.93 38.39 -26.75
C SER A 464 16.49 37.38 -27.78
N PRO A 465 17.54 37.73 -28.57
CA PRO A 465 18.07 36.87 -29.61
C PRO A 465 19.01 35.77 -29.07
N PHE A 466 18.82 34.55 -29.59
CA PHE A 466 19.69 33.39 -29.39
C PHE A 466 21.07 33.59 -30.04
N THR A 467 22.14 33.29 -29.31
CA THR A 467 23.48 33.05 -29.85
C THR A 467 23.87 31.58 -29.64
N ALA A 468 24.33 30.95 -30.72
CA ALA A 468 24.75 29.55 -30.76
C ALA A 468 26.17 29.38 -30.19
N GLY A 469 26.36 28.37 -29.33
CA GLY A 469 27.67 27.90 -28.84
C GLY A 469 28.00 26.48 -29.36
N PRO A 470 29.28 26.09 -29.44
CA PRO A 470 29.73 24.99 -30.29
C PRO A 470 29.73 23.61 -29.59
N VAL A 471 29.60 22.59 -30.43
CA VAL A 471 29.61 21.15 -30.14
C VAL A 471 31.05 20.65 -29.89
N LEU A 472 31.25 19.79 -28.90
CA LEU A 472 32.47 18.98 -28.71
C LEU A 472 32.14 17.50 -28.44
N PRO A 473 33.06 16.56 -28.77
CA PRO A 473 32.72 15.20 -29.17
C PRO A 473 32.81 14.14 -28.06
N THR A 474 32.16 13.02 -28.32
CA THR A 474 32.16 11.77 -27.55
C THR A 474 33.52 11.07 -27.52
N SER A 475 33.90 10.49 -26.36
CA SER A 475 34.87 9.39 -26.32
C SER A 475 34.52 8.37 -25.23
N THR A 476 34.65 7.10 -25.63
CA THR A 476 34.67 5.87 -24.85
C THR A 476 36.01 5.72 -24.12
N ALA A 477 36.02 5.17 -22.90
CA ALA A 477 36.96 4.11 -22.46
C ALA A 477 36.84 3.76 -20.96
N THR A 478 36.90 2.45 -20.74
CA THR A 478 37.08 1.64 -19.54
C THR A 478 38.29 2.03 -18.68
N ALA A 479 38.22 1.86 -17.34
CA ALA A 479 39.42 1.82 -16.50
C ALA A 479 39.29 0.84 -15.33
N ALA A 480 40.36 0.06 -15.16
CA ALA A 480 40.57 -1.01 -14.17
C ALA A 480 41.03 -0.47 -12.81
N LEU A 481 40.73 -1.22 -11.74
CA LEU A 481 41.22 -0.99 -10.38
C LEU A 481 42.49 -1.81 -10.11
N THR A 482 43.54 -1.15 -9.63
CA THR A 482 44.75 -1.78 -9.08
C THR A 482 44.87 -1.51 -7.58
N SER A 483 45.32 -2.53 -6.86
CA SER A 483 45.54 -2.60 -5.41
C SER A 483 46.80 -1.87 -4.95
N LYS A 484 46.76 -1.31 -3.72
CA LYS A 484 47.98 -1.10 -2.91
C LYS A 484 47.74 -1.42 -1.44
N ARG A 485 48.62 -2.28 -0.91
CA ARG A 485 48.83 -2.62 0.51
C ARG A 485 49.63 -1.51 1.21
N ALA A 486 49.46 -1.38 2.52
CA ALA A 486 50.48 -0.90 3.45
C ALA A 486 50.49 -1.80 4.70
N LYS A 487 51.71 -2.12 5.18
CA LYS A 487 52.06 -2.86 6.39
C LYS A 487 52.43 -1.86 7.50
N ASP A 488 52.41 -2.35 8.75
CA ASP A 488 53.26 -2.05 9.93
C ASP A 488 52.37 -2.16 11.19
N GLY A 489 52.71 -2.73 12.35
CA GLY A 489 53.92 -3.35 12.92
C GLY A 489 53.53 -4.01 14.27
N VAL A 490 54.46 -4.75 14.89
CA VAL A 490 54.26 -5.71 16.01
C VAL A 490 54.83 -5.17 17.35
N GLY A 491 54.23 -5.59 18.48
CA GLY A 491 54.84 -5.69 19.83
C GLY A 491 53.84 -5.32 20.95
N GLY A 492 53.69 -5.98 22.11
CA GLY A 492 54.31 -7.13 22.76
C GLY A 492 54.14 -7.01 24.29
N MET A 493 54.02 -8.15 24.99
CA MET A 493 54.15 -8.42 26.45
C MET A 493 52.93 -8.46 27.39
N ALA A 494 53.07 -9.38 28.35
CA ALA A 494 52.08 -10.06 29.20
C ALA A 494 52.25 -9.72 30.70
N GLY A 495 51.27 -10.08 31.54
CA GLY A 495 51.38 -10.12 33.00
C GLY A 495 50.12 -10.69 33.69
N MET A 496 50.30 -11.68 34.57
CA MET A 496 49.31 -12.55 35.23
C MET A 496 48.55 -11.92 36.41
N GLY A 497 47.38 -12.50 36.73
CA GLY A 497 46.74 -12.45 38.05
C GLY A 497 45.44 -13.27 38.12
N GLN A 498 45.45 -14.41 38.82
CA GLN A 498 44.27 -15.21 39.22
C GLN A 498 43.61 -14.61 40.47
N THR A 499 42.27 -14.66 40.59
CA THR A 499 41.51 -14.98 41.83
C THR A 499 40.03 -15.25 41.51
N ASP A 500 39.38 -15.98 42.42
CA ASP A 500 38.18 -16.83 42.29
C ASP A 500 36.80 -16.16 42.16
N ALA A 501 35.93 -16.93 41.49
CA ALA A 501 34.50 -17.22 41.68
C ALA A 501 33.54 -16.20 42.31
N GLY A 502 32.57 -15.79 41.48
CA GLY A 502 31.21 -15.39 41.86
C GLY A 502 30.31 -15.53 40.64
N GLU A 503 29.42 -16.54 40.62
CA GLU A 503 28.45 -16.75 39.54
C GLU A 503 27.46 -15.58 39.51
N ALA A 504 27.62 -14.71 38.51
CA ALA A 504 26.62 -13.76 38.06
C ALA A 504 26.38 -14.02 36.57
N SER A 505 25.11 -14.20 36.17
CA SER A 505 24.73 -14.35 34.77
C SER A 505 24.95 -13.03 34.02
N ILE A 506 26.11 -12.90 33.40
CA ILE A 506 26.45 -11.76 32.56
C ILE A 506 26.07 -12.13 31.11
N THR A 507 24.93 -11.62 30.64
CA THR A 507 24.62 -11.57 29.21
C THR A 507 25.43 -10.43 28.60
N MET A 508 26.58 -10.74 28.02
CA MET A 508 27.36 -9.77 27.23
C MET A 508 26.85 -9.72 25.79
N PRO A 509 26.80 -8.54 25.16
CA PRO A 509 26.44 -8.42 23.75
C PRO A 509 27.57 -9.00 22.90
N LEU A 510 27.26 -10.06 22.14
CA LEU A 510 28.16 -10.59 21.12
C LEU A 510 28.27 -9.56 19.99
N THR A 511 29.37 -8.83 19.95
CA THR A 511 29.81 -8.10 18.76
C THR A 511 29.85 -9.06 17.57
N ALA A 512 29.32 -8.61 16.43
CA ALA A 512 29.13 -9.38 15.19
C ALA A 512 30.35 -10.23 14.82
N ARG A 513 30.32 -11.51 15.21
CA ARG A 513 31.33 -12.51 14.89
C ARG A 513 30.74 -13.40 13.81
N LYS A 514 31.40 -13.46 12.65
CA LYS A 514 30.92 -14.26 11.51
C LYS A 514 31.02 -15.75 11.86
N ILE A 515 29.89 -16.40 12.14
CA ILE A 515 29.86 -17.83 12.45
C ILE A 515 29.90 -18.59 11.11
N GLY A 516 30.94 -19.38 10.86
CA GLY A 516 31.14 -20.01 9.55
C GLY A 516 30.27 -21.25 9.32
N SER A 517 30.07 -22.06 10.36
CA SER A 517 29.27 -23.28 10.31
C SER A 517 28.43 -23.43 11.58
N ILE A 518 27.16 -23.78 11.42
CA ILE A 518 26.25 -24.01 12.55
C ILE A 518 25.49 -25.33 12.41
N ARG A 519 24.97 -25.77 13.55
CA ARG A 519 23.99 -26.83 13.68
C ARG A 519 22.69 -26.24 14.19
N VAL A 520 21.56 -26.64 13.60
CA VAL A 520 20.23 -26.15 13.94
C VAL A 520 19.34 -27.34 14.27
N TYR A 521 18.85 -27.41 15.49
CA TYR A 521 17.82 -28.35 15.92
C TYR A 521 16.47 -27.67 15.81
N THR A 522 15.49 -28.34 15.22
CA THR A 522 14.14 -27.78 15.02
C THR A 522 13.07 -28.78 15.41
N ASP A 523 12.06 -28.28 16.10
CA ASP A 523 10.84 -29.02 16.46
C ASP A 523 9.61 -28.12 16.28
N GLY A 524 8.51 -28.70 15.80
CA GLY A 524 7.24 -28.00 15.67
C GLY A 524 6.06 -28.90 16.00
N ALA A 525 5.30 -28.53 17.03
CA ALA A 525 4.19 -29.33 17.54
C ALA A 525 2.87 -28.56 17.55
N SER A 526 1.76 -29.29 17.41
CA SER A 526 0.39 -28.82 17.54
C SER A 526 -0.44 -29.71 18.47
N ARG A 527 -1.20 -29.08 19.38
CA ARG A 527 -2.12 -29.75 20.32
C ARG A 527 -3.49 -29.91 19.67
N GLY A 528 -3.72 -31.10 19.12
CA GLY A 528 -4.80 -31.33 18.15
C GLY A 528 -4.31 -30.99 16.74
N ASN A 529 -4.68 -31.76 15.72
CA ASN A 529 -4.11 -31.59 14.37
C ASN A 529 -5.24 -31.44 13.32
N PRO A 530 -5.61 -30.21 12.93
CA PRO A 530 -5.02 -28.93 13.32
C PRO A 530 -5.42 -28.47 14.74
N GLY A 531 -4.59 -27.61 15.34
CA GLY A 531 -4.80 -27.04 16.68
C GLY A 531 -3.72 -26.04 17.08
N PRO A 532 -3.77 -25.49 18.31
CA PRO A 532 -2.75 -24.59 18.85
C PRO A 532 -1.34 -25.17 18.68
N ALA A 533 -0.46 -24.43 18.04
CA ALA A 533 0.86 -24.90 17.64
C ALA A 533 1.97 -23.94 18.07
N ALA A 534 3.17 -24.47 18.27
CA ALA A 534 4.38 -23.69 18.49
C ALA A 534 5.57 -24.31 17.78
N ILE A 535 6.72 -23.65 17.89
CA ILE A 535 8.00 -24.12 17.39
C ILE A 535 9.08 -23.94 18.45
N GLY A 536 10.09 -24.80 18.40
CA GLY A 536 11.32 -24.72 19.16
C GLY A 536 12.53 -24.85 18.22
N VAL A 537 13.54 -24.00 18.42
CA VAL A 537 14.78 -23.99 17.64
C VAL A 537 15.98 -23.79 18.56
N VAL A 538 17.02 -24.60 18.37
CA VAL A 538 18.30 -24.47 19.07
C VAL A 538 19.43 -24.38 18.05
N ILE A 539 20.26 -23.34 18.14
CA ILE A 539 21.39 -23.13 17.25
C ILE A 539 22.69 -23.34 18.01
N VAL A 540 23.57 -24.17 17.48
CA VAL A 540 24.86 -24.53 18.06
C VAL A 540 25.98 -24.19 17.08
N ASP A 541 27.03 -23.54 17.55
CA ASP A 541 28.21 -23.24 16.74
C ASP A 541 28.95 -24.55 16.41
N LYS A 542 29.26 -24.74 15.13
CA LYS A 542 30.04 -25.88 14.60
C LYS A 542 31.33 -25.40 13.92
N THR A 543 31.63 -24.10 14.00
CA THR A 543 32.81 -23.48 13.41
C THR A 543 34.05 -24.02 14.11
N PRO A 544 35.04 -24.57 13.38
CA PRO A 544 36.25 -25.10 13.99
C PRO A 544 36.99 -24.05 14.85
N PRO A 545 37.69 -24.45 15.94
CA PRO A 545 38.41 -23.50 16.78
C PRO A 545 39.47 -22.69 16.00
N GLY A 546 40.07 -23.31 14.97
CA GLY A 546 41.04 -22.66 14.07
C GLY A 546 40.44 -21.58 13.14
N GLU A 547 39.11 -21.55 12.99
CA GLU A 547 38.36 -20.51 12.25
C GLU A 547 37.74 -19.48 13.21
N GLY A 548 38.11 -19.51 14.50
CA GLY A 548 37.59 -18.62 15.53
C GLY A 548 36.25 -19.05 16.14
N GLY A 549 35.78 -20.26 15.84
CA GLY A 549 34.56 -20.83 16.38
C GLY A 549 34.69 -21.47 17.76
N ARG A 550 33.55 -21.75 18.39
CA ARG A 550 33.44 -22.53 19.63
C ARG A 550 32.52 -23.73 19.38
N PRO A 551 33.02 -24.83 18.77
CA PRO A 551 32.20 -25.99 18.47
C PRO A 551 31.46 -26.50 19.70
N GLY A 552 30.16 -26.70 19.59
CA GLY A 552 29.30 -27.19 20.67
C GLY A 552 28.71 -26.11 21.57
N MET A 553 29.08 -24.83 21.39
CA MET A 553 28.45 -23.73 22.13
C MET A 553 27.06 -23.44 21.56
N VAL A 554 26.02 -23.47 22.41
CA VAL A 554 24.68 -23.00 22.04
C VAL A 554 24.75 -21.48 21.82
N VAL A 555 24.47 -21.06 20.61
CA VAL A 555 24.47 -19.67 20.16
C VAL A 555 23.12 -19.02 20.46
N GLU A 556 22.04 -19.77 20.24
CA GLU A 556 20.70 -19.23 20.36
C GLU A 556 19.67 -20.32 20.69
N ARG A 557 18.67 -19.95 21.48
CA ARG A 557 17.45 -20.73 21.76
C ARG A 557 16.25 -19.87 21.40
N PHE A 558 15.28 -20.46 20.73
CA PHE A 558 14.10 -19.75 20.25
C PHE A 558 12.86 -20.61 20.36
N SER A 559 11.78 -20.01 20.83
CA SER A 559 10.44 -20.57 20.77
C SER A 559 9.46 -19.51 20.30
N ARG A 560 8.37 -19.96 19.66
CA ARG A 560 7.28 -19.06 19.24
C ARG A 560 5.96 -19.80 19.08
N TYR A 561 4.90 -19.27 19.67
CA TYR A 561 3.53 -19.69 19.39
C TYR A 561 3.08 -19.28 17.97
N LEU A 562 2.44 -20.21 17.25
CA LEU A 562 2.05 -20.05 15.84
C LEU A 562 0.55 -19.82 15.63
N GLY A 563 -0.28 -19.91 16.68
CA GLY A 563 -1.73 -20.00 16.52
C GLY A 563 -2.16 -21.41 16.11
N GLU A 564 -3.32 -21.54 15.45
CA GLU A 564 -3.81 -22.85 15.00
C GLU A 564 -3.20 -23.26 13.66
N THR A 565 -2.51 -24.41 13.64
CA THR A 565 -2.01 -25.03 12.41
C THR A 565 -1.87 -26.55 12.55
N THR A 566 -1.43 -27.23 11.49
CA THR A 566 -1.16 -28.69 11.52
C THR A 566 0.25 -28.98 12.02
N ASN A 567 0.49 -30.19 12.55
CA ASN A 567 1.84 -30.62 12.96
C ASN A 567 2.87 -30.44 11.83
N ASN A 568 2.59 -30.97 10.64
CA ASN A 568 3.53 -30.88 9.53
C ASN A 568 3.83 -29.42 9.12
N ALA A 569 2.85 -28.52 9.23
CA ALA A 569 3.07 -27.11 8.95
C ALA A 569 3.89 -26.43 10.07
N ALA A 570 3.68 -26.80 11.34
CA ALA A 570 4.50 -26.34 12.46
C ALA A 570 5.97 -26.75 12.30
N GLU A 571 6.24 -27.99 11.90
CA GLU A 571 7.60 -28.50 11.61
C GLU A 571 8.30 -27.69 10.53
N TYR A 572 7.61 -27.43 9.41
CA TYR A 572 8.14 -26.59 8.34
C TYR A 572 8.39 -25.14 8.79
N LEU A 573 7.52 -24.60 9.64
CA LEU A 573 7.69 -23.26 10.20
C LEU A 573 8.86 -23.21 11.20
N ALA A 574 9.13 -24.29 11.94
CA ALA A 574 10.30 -24.43 12.80
C ALA A 574 11.59 -24.44 11.96
N LEU A 575 11.61 -25.22 10.87
CA LEU A 575 12.71 -25.23 9.91
C LEU A 575 12.98 -23.84 9.32
N ILE A 576 11.94 -23.15 8.84
CA ILE A 576 12.05 -21.81 8.27
C ILE A 576 12.63 -20.85 9.29
N ALA A 577 12.12 -20.84 10.52
CA ALA A 577 12.63 -19.98 11.59
C ALA A 577 14.11 -20.27 11.91
N GLY A 578 14.49 -21.55 11.94
CA GLY A 578 15.88 -21.95 12.14
C GLY A 578 16.82 -21.48 11.02
N LEU A 579 16.40 -21.58 9.76
CA LEU A 579 17.17 -21.09 8.61
C LEU A 579 17.23 -19.55 8.58
N GLU A 580 16.17 -18.84 8.93
CA GLU A 580 16.19 -17.38 9.00
C GLU A 580 17.17 -16.87 10.05
N ARG A 581 17.19 -17.49 11.24
CA ARG A 581 18.15 -17.17 12.30
C ARG A 581 19.57 -17.56 11.93
N ALA A 582 19.75 -18.71 11.30
CA ALA A 582 21.04 -19.12 10.74
C ALA A 582 21.62 -18.07 9.78
N ALA A 583 20.78 -17.51 8.90
CA ALA A 583 21.17 -16.47 7.97
C ALA A 583 21.51 -15.16 8.69
N ALA A 584 20.72 -14.79 9.71
CA ALA A 584 20.97 -13.59 10.53
C ALA A 584 22.32 -13.67 11.28
N LEU A 585 22.74 -14.87 11.69
CA LEU A 585 24.06 -15.12 12.30
C LEU A 585 25.21 -15.14 11.29
N GLY A 586 24.92 -14.96 9.99
CA GLY A 586 25.92 -14.94 8.92
C GLY A 586 26.50 -16.31 8.59
N ALA A 587 25.79 -17.40 8.90
CA ALA A 587 26.24 -18.76 8.63
C ALA A 587 26.40 -19.03 7.13
N GLU A 588 27.51 -19.66 6.74
CA GLU A 588 27.73 -20.11 5.37
C GLU A 588 27.36 -21.59 5.19
N ARG A 589 27.50 -22.40 6.26
CA ARG A 589 27.21 -23.85 6.28
C ARG A 589 26.24 -24.18 7.42
N VAL A 590 25.14 -24.86 7.11
CA VAL A 590 24.08 -25.21 8.07
C VAL A 590 23.83 -26.71 8.08
N GLU A 591 23.86 -27.32 9.25
CA GLU A 591 23.42 -28.70 9.48
C GLU A 591 22.11 -28.67 10.25
N VAL A 592 21.00 -29.02 9.60
CA VAL A 592 19.68 -29.10 10.22
C VAL A 592 19.43 -30.51 10.72
N LEU A 593 19.01 -30.63 11.98
CA LEU A 593 18.58 -31.87 12.62
C LEU A 593 17.14 -31.71 13.11
N SER A 594 16.31 -32.70 12.81
CA SER A 594 14.90 -32.74 13.21
C SER A 594 14.44 -34.19 13.32
N ASP A 595 13.51 -34.47 14.22
CA ASP A 595 12.81 -35.75 14.34
C ASP A 595 11.63 -35.89 13.37
N SER A 596 11.31 -34.83 12.62
CA SER A 596 10.31 -34.86 11.53
C SER A 596 10.86 -35.53 10.26
N GLU A 597 10.77 -36.86 10.20
CA GLU A 597 11.25 -37.66 9.05
C GLU A 597 10.59 -37.23 7.72
N LEU A 598 9.30 -36.85 7.76
CA LEU A 598 8.58 -36.37 6.57
C LEU A 598 9.22 -35.10 5.99
N MET A 599 9.44 -34.09 6.84
CA MET A 599 10.03 -32.82 6.43
C MET A 599 11.45 -33.03 5.91
N VAL A 600 12.27 -33.82 6.62
CA VAL A 600 13.64 -34.14 6.19
C VAL A 600 13.65 -34.82 4.83
N ARG A 601 12.85 -35.87 4.62
CA ARG A 601 12.77 -36.58 3.33
C ARG A 601 12.25 -35.71 2.19
N GLN A 602 11.38 -34.75 2.48
CA GLN A 602 10.93 -33.78 1.47
C GLN A 602 12.04 -32.79 1.11
N MET A 603 12.80 -32.30 2.10
CA MET A 603 13.92 -31.37 1.89
C MET A 603 15.14 -32.03 1.23
N THR A 604 15.35 -33.33 1.41
CA THR A 604 16.37 -34.11 0.68
C THR A 604 15.92 -34.51 -0.73
N GLY A 605 14.65 -34.29 -1.07
CA GLY A 605 14.07 -34.63 -2.38
C GLY A 605 13.69 -36.11 -2.52
N GLU A 606 13.75 -36.91 -1.45
CA GLU A 606 13.30 -38.30 -1.44
C GLU A 606 11.77 -38.38 -1.60
N TYR A 607 11.03 -37.48 -0.96
CA TYR A 607 9.57 -37.42 -1.00
C TYR A 607 9.06 -36.15 -1.69
N GLN A 608 7.97 -36.27 -2.45
CA GLN A 608 7.29 -35.13 -3.06
C GLN A 608 6.28 -34.48 -2.11
N VAL A 609 6.21 -33.14 -2.12
CA VAL A 609 5.21 -32.37 -1.38
C VAL A 609 3.90 -32.32 -2.16
N LYS A 610 2.93 -33.15 -1.75
CA LYS A 610 1.61 -33.25 -2.41
C LYS A 610 0.56 -32.28 -1.86
N ASN A 611 0.67 -31.88 -0.59
CA ASN A 611 -0.26 -30.97 0.07
C ASN A 611 -0.02 -29.51 -0.36
N HIS A 612 -1.07 -28.79 -0.77
CA HIS A 612 -0.97 -27.42 -1.28
C HIS A 612 -0.41 -26.43 -0.25
N GLY A 613 -0.85 -26.49 1.02
CA GLY A 613 -0.36 -25.62 2.09
C GLY A 613 1.10 -25.88 2.44
N LEU A 614 1.55 -27.14 2.39
CA LEU A 614 2.96 -27.48 2.59
C LEU A 614 3.85 -27.08 1.41
N ARG A 615 3.33 -26.98 0.18
CA ARG A 615 4.14 -26.56 -0.98
C ARG A 615 4.66 -25.13 -0.86
N GLU A 616 3.85 -24.23 -0.30
CA GLU A 616 4.27 -22.84 -0.06
C GLU A 616 5.38 -22.77 0.99
N LEU A 617 5.22 -23.50 2.10
CA LEU A 617 6.25 -23.57 3.16
C LEU A 617 7.52 -24.26 2.65
N PHE A 618 7.38 -25.33 1.87
CA PHE A 618 8.50 -26.03 1.24
C PHE A 618 9.28 -25.11 0.30
N LYS A 619 8.59 -24.36 -0.57
CA LYS A 619 9.23 -23.40 -1.48
C LYS A 619 9.98 -22.33 -0.69
N ARG A 620 9.38 -21.76 0.36
CA ARG A 620 10.04 -20.78 1.23
C ARG A 620 11.28 -21.36 1.92
N ALA A 621 11.22 -22.61 2.39
CA ALA A 621 12.38 -23.29 2.96
C ALA A 621 13.49 -23.49 1.91
N GLN A 622 13.15 -23.87 0.67
CA GLN A 622 14.11 -23.99 -0.43
C GLN A 622 14.76 -22.64 -0.80
N ASP A 623 13.98 -21.56 -0.85
CA ASP A 623 14.49 -20.22 -1.13
C ASP A 623 15.48 -19.75 -0.05
N LEU A 624 15.26 -20.14 1.21
CA LEU A 624 16.20 -19.90 2.31
C LEU A 624 17.45 -20.77 2.21
N VAL A 625 17.31 -22.06 1.88
CA VAL A 625 18.44 -22.97 1.66
C VAL A 625 19.40 -22.44 0.59
N ALA A 626 18.86 -21.83 -0.48
CA ALA A 626 19.66 -21.26 -1.57
C ALA A 626 20.58 -20.11 -1.13
N LYS A 627 20.36 -19.51 0.06
CA LYS A 627 21.21 -18.44 0.62
C LYS A 627 22.48 -18.95 1.28
N PHE A 628 22.58 -20.26 1.55
CA PHE A 628 23.74 -20.87 2.21
C PHE A 628 24.63 -21.57 1.20
N ARG A 629 25.93 -21.61 1.47
CA ARG A 629 26.90 -22.36 0.64
C ARG A 629 26.64 -23.86 0.70
N LYS A 630 26.18 -24.36 1.84
CA LYS A 630 25.78 -25.77 2.02
C LYS A 630 24.77 -25.91 3.15
N VAL A 631 23.69 -26.65 2.88
CA VAL A 631 22.75 -27.12 3.90
C VAL A 631 22.66 -28.63 3.85
N THR A 632 22.64 -29.29 5.01
CA THR A 632 22.37 -30.73 5.13
C THR A 632 21.22 -30.97 6.08
N PHE A 633 20.31 -31.87 5.72
CA PHE A 633 19.17 -32.27 6.54
C PHE A 633 19.40 -33.69 7.06
N THR A 634 19.25 -33.89 8.37
CA THR A 634 19.41 -35.20 9.01
C THR A 634 18.21 -35.46 9.90
N SER A 635 17.57 -36.62 9.71
CA SER A 635 16.54 -37.08 10.64
C SER A 635 17.23 -37.71 11.85
N ILE A 636 16.81 -37.31 13.06
CA ILE A 636 17.34 -37.83 14.32
C ILE A 636 16.22 -38.42 15.20
N PRO A 637 16.54 -39.36 16.12
CA PRO A 637 15.61 -39.81 17.14
C PRO A 637 15.17 -38.65 18.05
N ARG A 638 13.96 -38.75 18.61
CA ARG A 638 13.39 -37.70 19.47
C ARG A 638 14.22 -37.45 20.73
N GLU A 639 14.89 -38.47 21.24
CA GLU A 639 15.82 -38.40 22.36
C GLU A 639 17.04 -37.52 22.06
N GLU A 640 17.37 -37.30 20.79
CA GLU A 640 18.44 -36.41 20.36
C GLU A 640 17.95 -34.98 20.04
N ASN A 641 16.63 -34.75 20.03
CA ASN A 641 15.99 -33.45 19.77
C ASN A 641 15.31 -32.84 21.02
N GLU A 642 15.59 -33.37 22.22
CA GLU A 642 14.92 -33.02 23.48
C GLU A 642 14.86 -31.52 23.78
N GLU A 643 15.90 -30.77 23.45
CA GLU A 643 15.96 -29.35 23.78
C GLU A 643 15.04 -28.50 22.89
N ALA A 644 14.92 -28.83 21.60
CA ALA A 644 13.99 -28.14 20.70
C ALA A 644 12.54 -28.52 21.02
N ASP A 645 12.28 -29.81 21.27
CA ASP A 645 10.97 -30.31 21.72
C ASP A 645 10.51 -29.63 23.02
N ARG A 646 11.42 -29.52 24.01
CA ARG A 646 11.12 -28.82 25.27
C ARG A 646 10.76 -27.36 25.04
N LEU A 647 11.52 -26.63 24.22
CA LEU A 647 11.22 -25.22 23.91
C LEU A 647 9.85 -25.05 23.22
N CYS A 648 9.50 -25.97 22.32
CA CYS A 648 8.21 -25.97 21.66
C CYS A 648 7.07 -26.25 22.66
N ASN A 649 7.23 -27.25 23.52
CA ASN A 649 6.21 -27.63 24.50
C ASN A 649 6.03 -26.59 25.62
N GLU A 650 7.11 -26.00 26.14
CA GLU A 650 7.04 -24.92 27.12
C GLU A 650 6.27 -23.70 26.58
N GLU A 651 6.45 -23.37 25.30
CA GLU A 651 5.74 -22.30 24.62
C GLU A 651 4.24 -22.60 24.49
N LEU A 652 3.88 -23.84 24.13
CA LEU A 652 2.50 -24.31 24.08
C LEU A 652 1.83 -24.28 25.46
N ASP A 653 2.53 -24.75 26.49
CA ASP A 653 2.05 -24.75 27.87
C ASP A 653 1.84 -23.35 28.41
N ARG A 654 2.75 -22.41 28.11
CA ARG A 654 2.61 -21.01 28.53
C ARG A 654 1.33 -20.39 27.98
N VAL A 655 1.10 -20.53 26.68
CA VAL A 655 -0.05 -19.91 26.00
C VAL A 655 -1.37 -20.59 26.38
N THR A 656 -1.40 -21.92 26.43
CA THR A 656 -2.60 -22.66 26.84
C THR A 656 -2.95 -22.44 28.31
N GLY A 657 -1.95 -22.33 29.20
CA GLY A 657 -2.16 -21.99 30.60
C GLY A 657 -2.64 -20.54 30.84
N GLU A 658 -2.27 -19.59 29.98
CA GLU A 658 -2.79 -18.22 30.01
C GLU A 658 -4.25 -18.16 29.51
N LEU A 659 -4.59 -18.90 28.45
CA LEU A 659 -5.96 -19.04 27.94
C LEU A 659 -6.93 -19.67 28.96
N ASP A 660 -6.47 -20.67 29.71
CA ASP A 660 -7.27 -21.32 30.77
C ASP A 660 -7.48 -20.42 32.00
N ARG A 661 -6.60 -19.45 32.26
CA ARG A 661 -6.79 -18.44 33.32
C ARG A 661 -7.78 -17.36 32.90
N VAL A 662 -7.68 -16.89 31.65
CA VAL A 662 -8.59 -15.87 31.08
C VAL A 662 -10.02 -16.38 30.90
N THR A 663 -10.24 -17.70 30.83
CA THR A 663 -11.58 -18.30 30.72
C THR A 663 -12.20 -18.66 32.07
N ARG A 664 -11.46 -18.56 33.18
CA ARG A 664 -11.93 -18.83 34.55
C ARG A 664 -12.16 -17.58 35.40
N ASP A 665 -11.59 -16.44 35.03
CA ASP A 665 -11.89 -15.11 35.56
C ASP A 665 -12.94 -14.40 34.69
#